data_AF-A0A2U1T561-F1
#
_entry.id   AF-A0A2U1T561-F1
#
_cell.length_a   1.000
_cell.length_b   1.000
_cell.length_c   1.000
_cell.angle_alpha   90.00
_cell.angle_beta   90.00
_cell.angle_gamma   90.00
#
_symmetry.space_group_name_H-M   'P 1'
#
loop_
_entity.id
_entity.type
_entity.pdbx_description
1 polymer ?
#
loop_
_entity_poly.entity_id
_entity_poly.type
_entity_poly.pdbx_seq_one_letter_code
_entity_poly.pdbx_strand_id
1 'polypeptide(L)'
;MSADSRVPKIAILRWIALLLIALGAGAMFAGSATAPVNETAALPDDADATRVSEILAEQPGNDGGTALIFIEGENLDYASLEPIAEEVGGPLIPNEDGTAALVPAEIEANGLTDNADAVNELRAEVSDAVGEGVTAQVTGPAAIEADLSNVFDGASFLLLSVTAVIVTVLLVVTYRSPILWIIPLLVIAVADRTAQVVVTWVLASVGMTWDESILGILSVLVFGAGTNYALLLISRYRDELTKHRSRFDAMAAAWPPVARTVTLSALTIAVGVLCLLVSATPTTRSLGVASASGVGIALLFALFCLPGMLLLFGRWIFWPKRPEYGDTVEHQLWDRIGSFVSKRSGRVATFSFAGLLVACIGVTQISTGLSQEEQFIDTPESITAAAELGEKFPDQSATPAFVATQDVDAATEALEGIEGVSVQPAEPAAGWDILQVSGGETAELRDALAGTESLVGGQDAELDDTEASAKRDRMLIFPLVLVLIFISLVLVLRALVGPAIMVASVLLTNVAALGLGWWISTGVFGFDTFDSTTPLYSFVFLVALGIDYSIFLITRARDDADEVGTRRGILTALSSTGGVITSAGILLAAVFAALGVLPLVVLAQVGIVICIGVLLDTLIVRTLLIPAVVQKLNGSFWWPGRRPELDDAPESSEGGKHEKVGV
;
A
#
# COMPACT_ATOMS: atom_id res chain seq x y z
N MET A 1 38.73 17.94 -14.73
CA MET A 1 37.98 19.08 -14.14
C MET A 1 38.19 19.05 -12.63
N SER A 2 38.93 20.01 -12.07
CA SER A 2 39.45 19.98 -10.70
C SER A 2 38.36 20.10 -9.63
N ALA A 3 38.56 19.38 -8.52
CA ALA A 3 37.65 19.26 -7.38
C ALA A 3 37.30 20.62 -6.71
N ASP A 4 38.17 21.62 -6.85
CA ASP A 4 38.05 22.94 -6.22
C ASP A 4 36.81 23.75 -6.67
N SER A 5 36.31 23.51 -7.89
CA SER A 5 35.16 24.27 -8.43
C SER A 5 33.78 23.82 -7.94
N ARG A 6 33.68 22.67 -7.25
CA ARG A 6 32.39 22.09 -6.81
C ARG A 6 32.03 22.42 -5.36
N VAL A 7 33.04 22.65 -4.50
CA VAL A 7 32.89 22.91 -3.07
C VAL A 7 31.95 24.09 -2.74
N PRO A 8 32.04 25.27 -3.40
CA PRO A 8 31.14 26.38 -3.09
C PRO A 8 29.69 26.11 -3.51
N LYS A 9 29.44 25.21 -4.47
CA LYS A 9 28.08 24.90 -4.96
C LYS A 9 27.31 23.96 -4.03
N ILE A 10 27.99 23.02 -3.37
CA ILE A 10 27.36 22.06 -2.44
C ILE A 10 27.12 22.65 -1.05
N ALA A 11 27.86 23.69 -0.67
CA ALA A 11 27.56 24.45 0.55
C ALA A 11 26.15 25.09 0.53
N ILE A 12 25.61 25.39 -0.67
CA ILE A 12 24.26 25.93 -0.87
C ILE A 12 23.17 24.95 -0.44
N LEU A 13 23.43 23.63 -0.46
CA LEU A 13 22.44 22.61 -0.05
C LEU A 13 21.95 22.82 1.38
N ARG A 14 22.76 23.42 2.27
CA ARG A 14 22.32 23.76 3.63
C ARG A 14 21.19 24.79 3.64
N TRP A 15 21.30 25.82 2.80
CA TRP A 15 20.28 26.84 2.68
C TRP A 15 19.03 26.32 1.99
N ILE A 16 19.21 25.47 0.97
CA ILE A 16 18.10 24.75 0.34
C ILE A 16 17.39 23.86 1.36
N ALA A 17 18.12 23.14 2.22
CA ALA A 17 17.52 22.31 3.25
C ALA A 17 16.68 23.13 4.25
N LEU A 18 17.21 24.25 4.73
CA LEU A 18 16.46 25.15 5.62
C LEU A 18 15.23 25.74 4.92
N LEU A 19 15.34 26.11 3.64
CA LEU A 19 14.23 26.59 2.83
C LEU A 19 13.16 25.50 2.66
N LEU A 20 13.55 24.26 2.34
CA LEU A 20 12.61 23.15 2.16
C LEU A 20 11.91 22.77 3.46
N ILE A 21 12.62 22.81 4.59
CA ILE A 21 12.00 22.61 5.91
C ILE A 21 11.02 23.75 6.21
N ALA A 22 11.40 25.00 5.94
CA ALA A 22 10.52 26.15 6.13
C ALA A 22 9.28 26.10 5.21
N LEU A 23 9.44 25.67 3.96
CA LEU A 23 8.34 25.46 3.02
C LEU A 23 7.45 24.29 3.44
N GLY A 24 8.03 23.18 3.88
CA GLY A 24 7.27 22.05 4.41
C GLY A 24 6.49 22.41 5.66
N ALA A 25 7.10 23.16 6.58
CA ALA A 25 6.41 23.73 7.73
C ALA A 25 5.32 24.72 7.31
N GLY A 26 5.57 25.55 6.30
CA GLY A 26 4.57 26.46 5.73
C GLY A 26 3.38 25.73 5.12
N ALA A 27 3.62 24.61 4.42
CA ALA A 27 2.56 23.76 3.88
C ALA A 27 1.67 23.16 4.99
N MET A 28 2.25 22.82 6.15
CA MET A 28 1.46 22.38 7.32
C MET A 28 0.46 23.44 7.79
N PHE A 29 0.78 24.73 7.67
CA PHE A 29 -0.14 25.82 8.02
C PHE A 29 -1.15 26.16 6.92
N ALA A 30 -0.91 25.73 5.68
CA ALA A 30 -1.78 26.03 4.55
C ALA A 30 -3.10 25.21 4.57
N GLY A 31 -3.14 24.14 5.36
CA GLY A 31 -4.26 23.19 5.38
C GLY A 31 -4.28 22.27 4.16
N SER A 32 -4.94 21.12 4.30
CA SER A 32 -5.27 20.24 3.18
C SER A 32 -6.32 20.89 2.29
N ALA A 33 -6.36 20.51 1.01
CA ALA A 33 -7.52 20.82 0.19
C ALA A 33 -8.76 20.13 0.76
N THR A 34 -9.93 20.72 0.59
CA THR A 34 -11.20 20.06 0.87
C THR A 34 -11.45 19.02 -0.21
N ALA A 35 -11.66 17.76 0.18
CA ALA A 35 -11.99 16.71 -0.76
C ALA A 35 -13.30 17.04 -1.48
N PRO A 36 -13.42 16.79 -2.80
CA PRO A 36 -14.73 16.74 -3.44
C PRO A 36 -15.53 15.62 -2.78
N VAL A 37 -16.75 15.91 -2.33
CA VAL A 37 -17.67 14.87 -1.87
C VAL A 37 -18.07 14.05 -3.09
N ASN A 38 -17.75 12.76 -3.08
CA ASN A 38 -18.17 11.82 -4.10
C ASN A 38 -18.29 10.44 -3.44
N GLU A 39 -19.51 10.09 -3.07
CA GLU A 39 -19.84 8.84 -2.37
C GLU A 39 -19.55 7.61 -3.22
N THR A 40 -19.58 7.74 -4.54
CA THR A 40 -19.32 6.63 -5.47
C THR A 40 -17.86 6.54 -5.91
N ALA A 41 -16.95 7.33 -5.33
CA ALA A 41 -15.53 7.35 -5.73
C ALA A 41 -14.82 6.00 -5.55
N ALA A 42 -15.28 5.17 -4.62
CA ALA A 42 -14.74 3.83 -4.39
C ALA A 42 -15.29 2.78 -5.38
N LEU A 43 -16.32 3.13 -6.15
CA LEU A 43 -17.01 2.23 -7.07
C LEU A 43 -16.49 2.37 -8.52
N PRO A 44 -16.63 1.34 -9.37
CA PRO A 44 -16.22 1.43 -10.77
C PRO A 44 -17.11 2.41 -11.58
N ASP A 45 -16.50 3.22 -12.46
CA ASP A 45 -17.24 4.24 -13.25
C ASP A 45 -18.34 3.62 -14.16
N ASP A 46 -18.16 2.38 -14.62
CA ASP A 46 -19.02 1.72 -15.61
C ASP A 46 -19.97 0.66 -15.02
N ALA A 47 -20.12 0.64 -13.70
CA ALA A 47 -20.94 -0.32 -12.97
C ALA A 47 -22.40 0.14 -12.80
N ASP A 48 -23.32 -0.83 -12.81
CA ASP A 48 -24.76 -0.57 -12.61
C ASP A 48 -25.01 -0.06 -11.18
N ALA A 49 -24.32 -0.64 -10.18
CA ALA A 49 -24.47 -0.22 -8.79
C ALA A 49 -24.05 1.24 -8.59
N THR A 50 -22.94 1.67 -9.19
CA THR A 50 -22.49 3.06 -9.20
C THR A 50 -23.57 3.99 -9.73
N ARG A 51 -24.23 3.59 -10.83
CA ARG A 51 -25.25 4.41 -11.46
C ARG A 51 -26.51 4.52 -10.61
N VAL A 52 -26.90 3.44 -9.94
CA VAL A 52 -28.01 3.44 -8.98
C VAL A 52 -27.68 4.33 -7.78
N SER A 53 -26.47 4.24 -7.22
CA SER A 53 -26.05 5.09 -6.10
C SER A 53 -26.02 6.58 -6.50
N GLU A 54 -25.58 6.93 -7.72
CA GLU A 54 -25.70 8.30 -8.25
C GLU A 54 -27.16 8.77 -8.38
N ILE A 55 -28.07 7.90 -8.83
CA ILE A 55 -29.49 8.21 -8.96
C ILE A 55 -30.10 8.48 -7.58
N LEU A 56 -29.79 7.64 -6.59
CA LEU A 56 -30.28 7.78 -5.22
C LEU A 56 -29.74 9.05 -4.54
N ALA A 57 -28.49 9.43 -4.81
CA ALA A 57 -27.90 10.66 -4.30
C ALA A 57 -28.59 11.94 -4.81
N GLU A 58 -29.32 11.89 -5.93
CA GLU A 58 -30.09 13.04 -6.44
C GLU A 58 -31.47 13.22 -5.74
N GLN A 59 -31.86 12.33 -4.82
CA GLN A 59 -33.12 12.47 -4.10
C GLN A 59 -33.13 13.69 -3.15
N PRO A 60 -34.15 14.55 -3.21
CA PRO A 60 -34.28 15.68 -2.28
C PRO A 60 -34.45 15.19 -0.84
N GLY A 61 -33.57 15.62 0.08
CA GLY A 61 -33.63 15.22 1.50
C GLY A 61 -32.76 14.03 1.86
N ASN A 62 -32.04 13.44 0.90
CA ASN A 62 -31.06 12.38 1.14
C ASN A 62 -29.71 12.89 1.68
N ASP A 63 -29.70 14.05 2.35
CA ASP A 63 -28.50 14.61 3.01
C ASP A 63 -28.21 13.87 4.33
N GLY A 64 -28.94 12.77 4.62
CA GLY A 64 -28.88 12.02 5.86
C GLY A 64 -29.02 10.52 5.61
N GLY A 65 -28.32 9.71 6.40
CA GLY A 65 -28.38 8.26 6.28
C GLY A 65 -29.53 7.65 7.08
N THR A 66 -30.09 6.54 6.61
CA THR A 66 -31.01 5.74 7.42
C THR A 66 -30.23 4.92 8.44
N ALA A 67 -30.54 5.09 9.72
CA ALA A 67 -30.14 4.19 10.79
C ALA A 67 -31.31 3.26 11.12
N LEU A 68 -31.00 2.01 11.46
CA LEU A 68 -31.97 0.99 11.84
C LEU A 68 -31.65 0.57 13.27
N ILE A 69 -32.58 0.81 14.19
CA ILE A 69 -32.43 0.36 15.57
C ILE A 69 -33.03 -1.03 15.69
N PHE A 70 -32.17 -2.00 15.96
CA PHE A 70 -32.55 -3.38 16.22
C PHE A 70 -32.61 -3.61 17.74
N ILE A 71 -33.77 -4.03 18.24
CA ILE A 71 -34.02 -4.29 19.66
C ILE A 71 -34.34 -5.77 19.82
N GLU A 72 -33.62 -6.47 20.69
CA GLU A 72 -33.84 -7.89 21.00
C GLU A 72 -34.06 -8.12 22.50
N GLY A 73 -34.94 -9.07 22.84
CA GLY A 73 -35.12 -9.57 24.20
C GLY A 73 -35.95 -10.86 24.24
N GLU A 74 -35.91 -11.59 25.36
CA GLU A 74 -36.68 -12.85 25.52
C GLU A 74 -38.19 -12.63 25.47
N ASN A 75 -38.68 -11.44 25.85
CA ASN A 75 -40.08 -11.04 25.77
C ASN A 75 -40.21 -9.50 25.80
N LEU A 76 -40.38 -8.88 24.64
CA LEU A 76 -40.40 -7.42 24.53
C LEU A 76 -41.76 -6.85 24.95
N ASP A 77 -41.75 -5.86 25.85
CA ASP A 77 -42.93 -5.04 26.13
C ASP A 77 -42.98 -3.87 25.13
N TYR A 78 -43.67 -4.08 24.01
CA TYR A 78 -43.78 -3.08 22.94
C TYR A 78 -44.37 -1.74 23.42
N ALA A 79 -45.24 -1.74 24.44
CA ALA A 79 -45.81 -0.51 24.99
C ALA A 79 -44.76 0.33 25.73
N SER A 80 -43.68 -0.29 26.23
CA SER A 80 -42.54 0.41 26.82
C SER A 80 -41.57 0.96 25.76
N LEU A 81 -41.59 0.40 24.54
CA LEU A 81 -40.71 0.78 23.43
C LEU A 81 -41.33 1.85 22.51
N GLU A 82 -42.66 1.95 22.43
CA GLU A 82 -43.37 2.98 21.64
C GLU A 82 -42.88 4.41 21.93
N PRO A 83 -42.71 4.85 23.19
CA PRO A 83 -42.19 6.19 23.48
C PRO A 83 -40.76 6.41 22.98
N ILE A 84 -39.92 5.37 23.01
CA ILE A 84 -38.53 5.42 22.53
C ILE A 84 -38.53 5.55 21.00
N ALA A 85 -39.38 4.78 20.33
CA ALA A 85 -39.53 4.86 18.87
C ALA A 85 -40.03 6.25 18.43
N GLU A 86 -41.00 6.83 19.16
CA GLU A 86 -41.47 8.21 18.90
C GLU A 86 -40.40 9.26 19.15
N GLU A 87 -39.55 9.10 20.18
CA GLU A 87 -38.45 10.03 20.50
C GLU A 87 -37.38 10.05 19.41
N VAL A 88 -37.03 8.87 18.90
CA VAL A 88 -36.08 8.72 17.79
C VAL A 88 -36.70 9.09 16.42
N GLY A 89 -38.03 9.17 16.34
CA GLY A 89 -38.74 9.63 15.14
C GLY A 89 -39.15 8.54 14.14
N GLY A 90 -39.17 7.26 14.57
CA GLY A 90 -39.47 6.11 13.72
C GLY A 90 -40.66 5.27 14.18
N PRO A 91 -41.37 4.54 13.27
CA PRO A 91 -42.38 3.57 13.66
C PRO A 91 -41.77 2.32 14.30
N LEU A 92 -42.38 1.81 15.37
CA LEU A 92 -42.01 0.51 15.96
C LEU A 92 -42.56 -0.64 15.12
N ILE A 93 -41.68 -1.47 14.59
CA ILE A 93 -42.02 -2.65 13.78
C ILE A 93 -41.69 -3.91 14.56
N PRO A 94 -42.69 -4.63 15.11
CA PRO A 94 -42.46 -5.85 15.87
C PRO A 94 -42.23 -7.07 14.96
N ASN A 95 -41.40 -8.01 15.42
CA ASN A 95 -41.28 -9.35 14.84
C ASN A 95 -42.52 -10.22 15.21
N GLU A 96 -42.93 -11.12 14.32
CA GLU A 96 -43.97 -12.13 14.54
C GLU A 96 -43.81 -12.94 15.85
N ASP A 97 -42.57 -13.23 16.26
CA ASP A 97 -42.21 -14.06 17.41
C ASP A 97 -42.22 -13.31 18.76
N GLY A 98 -42.37 -11.98 18.77
CA GLY A 98 -42.39 -11.20 20.02
C GLY A 98 -41.02 -10.94 20.66
N THR A 99 -39.93 -11.44 20.05
CA THR A 99 -38.57 -11.38 20.62
C THR A 99 -37.72 -10.23 20.07
N ALA A 100 -38.17 -9.58 19.00
CA ALA A 100 -37.42 -8.50 18.35
C ALA A 100 -38.34 -7.35 17.92
N ALA A 101 -37.77 -6.16 17.80
CA ALA A 101 -38.40 -4.97 17.24
C ALA A 101 -37.37 -4.18 16.39
N LEU A 102 -37.87 -3.50 15.37
CA LEU A 102 -37.10 -2.61 14.51
C LEU A 102 -37.68 -1.20 14.57
N VAL A 103 -36.82 -0.18 14.63
CA VAL A 103 -37.22 1.22 14.49
C VAL A 103 -36.30 1.89 13.47
N PRO A 104 -36.79 2.26 12.27
CA PRO A 104 -36.00 3.06 11.32
C PRO A 104 -35.94 4.51 11.77
N ALA A 105 -34.75 5.10 11.75
CA ALA A 105 -34.46 6.46 12.17
C ALA A 105 -33.72 7.20 11.05
N GLU A 106 -34.13 8.43 10.76
CA GLU A 106 -33.41 9.29 9.81
C GLU A 106 -32.35 10.10 10.56
N ILE A 107 -31.10 10.04 10.09
CA ILE A 107 -29.98 10.81 10.65
C ILE A 107 -29.69 11.99 9.74
N GLU A 108 -30.12 13.19 10.13
CA GLU A 108 -29.75 14.42 9.44
C GLU A 108 -28.31 14.82 9.81
N ALA A 109 -27.34 14.57 8.93
CA ALA A 109 -25.93 14.86 9.20
C ALA A 109 -25.20 15.51 8.02
N ASN A 110 -24.49 16.62 8.27
CA ASN A 110 -23.73 17.31 7.23
C ASN A 110 -22.30 16.75 7.12
N GLY A 111 -22.20 15.51 6.65
CA GLY A 111 -20.94 14.83 6.35
C GLY A 111 -20.52 13.78 7.38
N LEU A 112 -19.43 13.08 7.07
CA LEU A 112 -18.96 11.86 7.74
C LEU A 112 -18.79 11.97 9.26
N THR A 113 -18.21 13.06 9.76
CA THR A 113 -17.96 13.24 11.21
C THR A 113 -19.25 13.54 11.96
N ASP A 114 -20.09 14.42 11.42
CA ASP A 114 -21.39 14.76 12.01
C ASP A 114 -22.29 13.51 12.05
N ASN A 115 -22.24 12.66 11.01
CA ASN A 115 -22.96 11.38 10.97
C ASN A 115 -22.46 10.42 12.06
N ALA A 116 -21.14 10.28 12.20
CA ALA A 116 -20.56 9.43 13.22
C ALA A 116 -20.95 9.88 14.64
N ASP A 117 -20.90 11.18 14.91
CA ASP A 117 -21.31 11.75 16.19
C ASP A 117 -22.82 11.52 16.46
N ALA A 118 -23.67 11.74 15.46
CA ALA A 118 -25.13 11.53 15.58
C ALA A 118 -25.51 10.07 15.83
N VAL A 119 -24.89 9.13 15.11
CA VAL A 119 -25.11 7.69 15.33
C VAL A 119 -24.61 7.27 16.71
N ASN A 120 -23.48 7.79 17.17
CA ASN A 120 -22.95 7.50 18.50
C ASN A 120 -23.86 8.03 19.61
N GLU A 121 -24.45 9.23 19.42
CA GLU A 121 -25.47 9.78 20.31
C GLU A 121 -26.72 8.89 20.33
N LEU A 122 -27.20 8.46 19.16
CA LEU A 122 -28.34 7.56 19.03
C LEU A 122 -28.10 6.23 19.75
N ARG A 123 -26.93 5.62 19.58
CA ARG A 123 -26.55 4.37 20.27
C ARG A 123 -26.61 4.53 21.79
N ALA A 124 -26.10 5.65 22.30
CA ALA A 124 -26.11 5.94 23.73
C ALA A 124 -27.55 6.14 24.25
N GLU A 125 -28.36 6.92 23.53
CA GLU A 125 -29.76 7.20 23.89
C GLU A 125 -30.60 5.93 23.92
N VAL A 126 -30.54 5.12 22.87
CA VAL A 126 -31.31 3.88 22.79
C VAL A 126 -30.81 2.85 23.81
N SER A 127 -29.50 2.71 24.00
CA SER A 127 -28.95 1.79 25.00
C SER A 127 -29.31 2.18 26.43
N ASP A 128 -29.44 3.47 26.74
CA ASP A 128 -29.85 3.95 28.08
C ASP A 128 -31.37 3.86 28.29
N ALA A 129 -32.15 3.91 27.20
CA ALA A 129 -33.61 3.87 27.25
C ALA A 129 -34.18 2.45 27.45
N VAL A 130 -33.45 1.40 27.05
CA VAL A 130 -33.90 0.01 27.20
C VAL A 130 -33.65 -0.57 28.60
N GLY A 131 -34.58 -1.41 29.08
CA GLY A 131 -34.54 -2.00 30.43
C GLY A 131 -33.58 -3.19 30.58
N GLU A 132 -33.37 -3.67 31.82
CA GLU A 132 -32.54 -4.85 32.10
C GLU A 132 -33.02 -6.09 31.32
N GLY A 133 -32.14 -6.69 30.52
CA GLY A 133 -32.43 -7.90 29.72
C GLY A 133 -32.91 -7.64 28.30
N VAL A 134 -32.92 -6.38 27.86
CA VAL A 134 -33.15 -5.97 26.46
C VAL A 134 -31.86 -5.40 25.91
N THR A 135 -31.46 -5.83 24.72
CA THR A 135 -30.32 -5.29 23.98
C THR A 135 -30.83 -4.45 22.82
N ALA A 136 -30.28 -3.26 22.65
CA ALA A 136 -30.55 -2.43 21.50
C ALA A 136 -29.25 -2.08 20.80
N GLN A 137 -29.26 -2.21 19.48
CA GLN A 137 -28.12 -1.99 18.61
C GLN A 137 -28.54 -1.14 17.42
N VAL A 138 -27.59 -0.41 16.83
CA VAL A 138 -27.85 0.46 15.68
C VAL A 138 -27.08 -0.03 14.46
N THR A 139 -27.82 -0.35 13.40
CA THR A 139 -27.35 -0.79 12.08
C THR A 139 -27.87 0.12 10.96
N GLY A 140 -27.75 -0.33 9.71
CA GLY A 140 -28.10 0.41 8.50
C GLY A 140 -26.93 1.24 7.94
N PRO A 141 -27.10 1.81 6.74
CA PRO A 141 -26.03 2.53 6.03
C PRO A 141 -25.36 3.63 6.86
N ALA A 142 -26.15 4.42 7.60
CA ALA A 142 -25.63 5.50 8.45
C ALA A 142 -24.68 4.97 9.54
N ALA A 143 -25.05 3.84 10.17
CA ALA A 143 -24.28 3.25 11.26
C ALA A 143 -23.01 2.56 10.78
N ILE A 144 -23.05 1.92 9.61
CA ILE A 144 -21.87 1.33 8.97
C ILE A 144 -20.86 2.43 8.60
N GLU A 145 -21.34 3.54 8.04
CA GLU A 145 -20.48 4.69 7.70
C GLU A 145 -19.89 5.35 8.95
N ALA A 146 -20.68 5.49 10.02
CA ALA A 146 -20.21 5.95 11.33
C ALA A 146 -19.11 5.04 11.89
N ASP A 147 -19.27 3.73 11.82
CA ASP A 147 -18.26 2.77 12.29
C ASP A 147 -16.99 2.82 11.46
N LEU A 148 -17.12 2.98 10.14
CA LEU A 148 -15.96 3.19 9.25
C LEU A 148 -15.19 4.46 9.62
N SER A 149 -15.89 5.56 9.88
CA SER A 149 -15.31 6.84 10.33
C SER A 149 -14.62 6.70 11.69
N ASN A 150 -15.29 6.08 12.67
CA ASN A 150 -14.76 5.82 14.01
C ASN A 150 -13.49 4.94 13.98
N VAL A 151 -13.43 3.97 13.07
CA VAL A 151 -12.27 3.09 12.86
C VAL A 151 -11.03 3.87 12.39
N PHE A 152 -11.23 4.94 11.62
CA PHE A 152 -10.13 5.80 11.18
C PHE A 152 -9.79 6.94 12.15
N ASP A 153 -10.66 7.22 13.14
CA ASP A 153 -10.37 8.24 14.13
C ASP A 153 -9.08 7.91 14.91
N GLY A 154 -8.15 8.88 14.95
CA GLY A 154 -6.82 8.71 15.53
C GLY A 154 -5.88 7.72 14.80
N ALA A 155 -6.34 6.99 13.77
CA ALA A 155 -5.57 5.95 13.10
C ALA A 155 -4.32 6.51 12.39
N SER A 156 -4.43 7.71 11.83
CA SER A 156 -3.28 8.45 11.25
C SER A 156 -2.17 8.71 12.27
N PHE A 157 -2.52 9.03 13.52
CA PHE A 157 -1.54 9.27 14.58
C PHE A 157 -0.90 7.96 15.06
N LEU A 158 -1.71 6.91 15.20
CA LEU A 158 -1.27 5.56 15.54
C LEU A 158 -0.26 5.02 14.51
N LEU A 159 -0.61 5.06 13.23
CA LEU A 159 0.23 4.60 12.12
C LEU A 159 1.56 5.36 12.08
N LEU A 160 1.52 6.69 12.19
CA LEU A 160 2.73 7.52 12.21
C LEU A 160 3.62 7.15 13.39
N SER A 161 3.04 6.97 14.58
CA SER A 161 3.77 6.66 15.81
C SER A 161 4.44 5.29 15.73
N VAL A 162 3.70 4.26 15.30
CA VAL A 162 4.25 2.90 15.15
C VAL A 162 5.33 2.86 14.08
N THR A 163 5.09 3.47 12.91
CA THR A 163 6.06 3.55 11.82
C THR A 163 7.34 4.26 12.28
N ALA A 164 7.21 5.39 12.98
CA ALA A 164 8.35 6.14 13.51
C ALA A 164 9.16 5.32 14.51
N VAL A 165 8.51 4.56 15.41
CA VAL A 165 9.19 3.68 16.38
C VAL A 165 9.94 2.56 15.66
N ILE A 166 9.28 1.85 14.74
CA ILE A 166 9.88 0.76 13.95
C ILE A 166 11.13 1.27 13.23
N VAL A 167 11.00 2.39 12.54
CA VAL A 167 12.11 2.96 11.77
C VAL A 167 13.21 3.48 12.68
N THR A 168 12.86 4.10 13.81
CA THR A 168 13.86 4.53 14.80
C THR A 168 14.72 3.35 15.24
N VAL A 169 14.08 2.23 15.64
CA VAL A 169 14.78 1.02 16.05
C VAL A 169 15.68 0.50 14.91
N LEU A 170 15.15 0.41 13.69
CA LEU A 170 15.91 -0.10 12.56
C LEU A 170 17.07 0.81 12.14
N LEU A 171 16.92 2.13 12.17
CA LEU A 171 18.00 3.07 11.86
C LEU A 171 19.09 3.03 12.94
N VAL A 172 18.70 2.93 14.23
CA VAL A 172 19.65 2.75 15.34
C VAL A 172 20.46 1.46 15.14
N VAL A 173 19.81 0.35 14.80
CA VAL A 173 20.47 -0.95 14.54
C VAL A 173 21.37 -0.88 13.31
N THR A 174 20.89 -0.29 12.22
CA THR A 174 21.59 -0.22 10.93
C THR A 174 22.85 0.64 11.03
N TYR A 175 22.74 1.85 11.59
CA TYR A 175 23.88 2.76 11.67
C TYR A 175 24.74 2.55 12.90
N ARG A 176 24.24 1.84 13.91
CA ARG A 176 24.87 1.71 15.23
C ARG A 176 25.19 3.07 15.84
N SER A 177 24.41 4.10 15.55
CA SER A 177 24.53 5.46 16.09
C SER A 177 23.22 5.88 16.76
N PRO A 178 23.23 6.28 18.03
CA PRO A 178 22.02 6.70 18.75
C PRO A 178 21.56 8.12 18.42
N ILE A 179 22.31 8.86 17.60
CA ILE A 179 22.00 10.27 17.27
C ILE A 179 21.65 10.42 15.78
N LEU A 180 22.30 9.62 14.92
CA LEU A 180 22.19 9.81 13.47
C LEU A 180 20.76 9.61 12.96
N TRP A 181 19.97 8.73 13.57
CA TRP A 181 18.60 8.42 13.13
C TRP A 181 17.64 9.63 13.20
N ILE A 182 17.89 10.59 14.09
CA ILE A 182 17.04 11.77 14.27
C ILE A 182 17.00 12.63 13.00
N ILE A 183 18.13 12.78 12.32
CA ILE A 183 18.25 13.64 11.13
C ILE A 183 17.40 13.12 9.95
N PRO A 184 17.59 11.88 9.45
CA PRO A 184 16.76 11.37 8.36
C PRO A 184 15.31 11.24 8.79
N LEU A 185 15.01 10.81 10.02
CA LEU A 185 13.63 10.70 10.49
C LEU A 185 12.90 12.04 10.45
N LEU A 186 13.53 13.12 10.93
CA LEU A 186 12.94 14.47 10.88
C LEU A 186 12.71 14.90 9.44
N VAL A 187 13.69 14.72 8.56
CA VAL A 187 13.57 15.10 7.13
C VAL A 187 12.42 14.35 6.47
N ILE A 188 12.27 13.06 6.76
CA ILE A 188 11.23 12.20 6.18
C ILE A 188 9.86 12.53 6.77
N ALA A 189 9.77 12.79 8.07
CA ALA A 189 8.52 13.22 8.70
C ALA A 189 8.02 14.55 8.12
N VAL A 190 8.91 15.52 7.88
CA VAL A 190 8.54 16.76 7.19
C VAL A 190 8.16 16.50 5.74
N ALA A 191 8.87 15.61 5.04
CA ALA A 191 8.56 15.23 3.66
C ALA A 191 7.18 14.55 3.55
N ASP A 192 6.87 13.63 4.45
CA ASP A 192 5.60 12.91 4.54
C ASP A 192 4.44 13.88 4.78
N ARG A 193 4.55 14.76 5.78
CA ARG A 193 3.51 15.79 6.01
C ARG A 193 3.36 16.76 4.84
N THR A 194 4.47 17.13 4.21
CA THR A 194 4.42 17.95 2.98
C THR A 194 3.72 17.19 1.86
N ALA A 195 3.97 15.88 1.72
CA ALA A 195 3.34 15.05 0.72
C ALA A 195 1.83 14.92 0.94
N GLN A 196 1.38 14.64 2.16
CA GLN A 196 -0.04 14.57 2.49
C GLN A 196 -0.76 15.87 2.11
N VAL A 197 -0.19 17.04 2.43
CA VAL A 197 -0.80 18.33 2.04
C VAL A 197 -0.76 18.52 0.53
N VAL A 198 0.42 18.48 -0.09
CA VAL A 198 0.58 18.82 -1.52
C VAL A 198 -0.22 17.88 -2.42
N VAL A 199 -0.32 16.60 -2.07
CA VAL A 199 -1.08 15.61 -2.84
C VAL A 199 -2.56 15.97 -2.87
N THR A 200 -3.17 16.39 -1.76
CA THR A 200 -4.59 16.81 -1.77
C THR A 200 -4.83 17.97 -2.75
N TRP A 201 -3.92 18.95 -2.80
CA TRP A 201 -3.99 20.03 -3.79
C TRP A 201 -3.78 19.54 -5.23
N VAL A 202 -2.88 18.58 -5.44
CA VAL A 202 -2.65 17.98 -6.77
C VAL A 202 -3.90 17.23 -7.23
N LEU A 203 -4.48 16.38 -6.39
CA LEU A 203 -5.69 15.62 -6.72
C LEU A 203 -6.87 16.55 -6.97
N ALA A 204 -7.08 17.56 -6.11
CA ALA A 204 -8.10 18.58 -6.31
C ALA A 204 -7.94 19.32 -7.65
N SER A 205 -6.70 19.63 -8.05
CA SER A 205 -6.43 20.34 -9.32
C SER A 205 -6.75 19.52 -10.57
N VAL A 206 -6.79 18.20 -10.45
CA VAL A 206 -7.14 17.27 -11.53
C VAL A 206 -8.59 16.78 -11.40
N GLY A 207 -9.33 17.24 -10.38
CA GLY A 207 -10.70 16.81 -10.12
C GLY A 207 -10.81 15.38 -9.59
N MET A 208 -9.75 14.87 -8.96
CA MET A 208 -9.71 13.53 -8.38
C MET A 208 -10.08 13.59 -6.89
N THR A 209 -10.86 12.62 -6.44
CA THR A 209 -11.28 12.44 -5.05
C THR A 209 -10.26 11.61 -4.29
N TRP A 210 -10.25 11.70 -2.96
CA TRP A 210 -9.39 10.88 -2.10
C TRP A 210 -10.05 10.64 -0.75
N ASP A 211 -9.63 9.54 -0.12
CA ASP A 211 -10.03 9.13 1.21
C ASP A 211 -8.79 9.00 2.12
N GLU A 212 -9.02 8.60 3.36
CA GLU A 212 -7.99 8.42 4.38
C GLU A 212 -7.12 7.18 4.13
N SER A 213 -7.66 6.17 3.43
CA SER A 213 -6.91 4.99 3.04
C SER A 213 -5.77 5.35 2.07
N ILE A 214 -6.04 6.23 1.09
CA ILE A 214 -5.05 6.72 0.13
C ILE A 214 -3.94 7.48 0.86
N LEU A 215 -4.29 8.33 1.83
CA LEU A 215 -3.31 9.08 2.62
C LEU A 215 -2.47 8.16 3.52
N GLY A 216 -3.07 7.11 4.10
CA GLY A 216 -2.38 6.08 4.87
C GLY A 216 -1.35 5.31 4.04
N ILE A 217 -1.75 4.80 2.87
CA ILE A 217 -0.85 4.09 1.94
C ILE A 217 0.25 5.04 1.42
N LEU A 218 -0.11 6.28 1.06
CA LEU A 218 0.83 7.32 0.66
C LEU A 218 1.90 7.54 1.74
N SER A 219 1.48 7.64 3.00
CA SER A 219 2.41 7.91 4.10
C SER A 219 3.44 6.79 4.26
N VAL A 220 2.98 5.54 4.28
CA VAL A 220 3.85 4.35 4.34
C VAL A 220 4.82 4.30 3.16
N LEU A 221 4.34 4.62 1.94
CA LEU A 221 5.19 4.69 0.76
C LEU A 221 6.26 5.78 0.86
N VAL A 222 5.87 7.01 1.21
CA VAL A 222 6.78 8.16 1.34
C VAL A 222 7.81 7.90 2.43
N PHE A 223 7.37 7.36 3.56
CA PHE A 223 8.22 7.01 4.67
C PHE A 223 9.22 5.91 4.27
N GLY A 224 8.74 4.82 3.67
CA GLY A 224 9.56 3.70 3.21
C GLY A 224 10.58 4.11 2.15
N ALA A 225 10.12 4.75 1.07
CA ALA A 225 10.97 5.22 -0.02
C ALA A 225 11.95 6.30 0.45
N GLY A 226 11.48 7.30 1.20
CA GLY A 226 12.32 8.37 1.75
C GLY A 226 13.42 7.85 2.68
N THR A 227 13.11 6.86 3.52
CA THR A 227 14.11 6.24 4.40
C THR A 227 15.12 5.44 3.61
N ASN A 228 14.70 4.71 2.58
CA ASN A 228 15.61 4.00 1.69
C ASN A 228 16.58 4.96 0.98
N TYR A 229 16.06 6.05 0.41
CA TYR A 229 16.88 7.07 -0.25
C TYR A 229 17.88 7.70 0.73
N ALA A 230 17.45 7.96 1.96
CA ALA A 230 18.31 8.46 3.02
C ALA A 230 19.43 7.47 3.34
N LEU A 231 19.12 6.17 3.41
CA LEU A 231 20.08 5.11 3.70
C LEU A 231 21.16 5.00 2.63
N LEU A 232 20.78 5.04 1.35
CA LEU A 232 21.73 5.04 0.24
C LEU A 232 22.66 6.27 0.27
N LEU A 233 22.10 7.46 0.51
CA LEU A 233 22.90 8.69 0.61
C LEU A 233 23.84 8.67 1.80
N ILE A 234 23.34 8.31 3.00
CA ILE A 234 24.12 8.29 4.24
C ILE A 234 25.23 7.25 4.14
N SER A 235 24.95 6.05 3.61
CA SER A 235 25.96 5.02 3.44
C SER A 235 27.07 5.51 2.52
N ARG A 236 26.72 6.08 1.35
CA ARG A 236 27.73 6.58 0.42
C ARG A 236 28.50 7.76 0.99
N TYR A 237 27.82 8.66 1.68
CA TYR A 237 28.47 9.80 2.35
C TYR A 237 29.45 9.34 3.42
N ARG A 238 29.09 8.31 4.20
CA ARG A 238 29.97 7.69 5.19
C ARG A 238 31.23 7.11 4.55
N ASP A 239 31.09 6.42 3.42
CA ASP A 239 32.24 5.87 2.68
C ASP A 239 33.15 6.97 2.12
N GLU A 240 32.58 8.08 1.65
CA GLU A 240 33.38 9.20 1.13
C GLU A 240 34.06 10.02 2.24
N LEU A 241 33.57 9.98 3.48
CA LEU A 241 34.23 10.59 4.64
C LEU A 241 35.54 9.90 5.03
N THR A 242 35.75 8.64 4.65
CA THR A 242 37.04 7.95 4.83
C THR A 242 38.05 8.32 3.76
N LYS A 243 37.59 8.79 2.60
CA LYS A 243 38.43 9.20 1.45
C LYS A 243 38.70 10.70 1.38
N HIS A 244 37.92 11.53 2.07
CA HIS A 244 38.04 12.99 2.03
C HIS A 244 38.15 13.58 3.44
N ARG A 245 39.01 14.59 3.62
CA ARG A 245 39.16 15.29 4.91
C ARG A 245 38.02 16.27 5.17
N SER A 246 37.58 17.00 4.15
CA SER A 246 36.45 17.93 4.26
C SER A 246 35.12 17.19 4.15
N ARG A 247 34.18 17.51 5.05
CA ARG A 247 32.80 17.01 4.99
C ARG A 247 32.04 17.48 3.75
N PHE A 248 32.42 18.63 3.20
CA PHE A 248 31.83 19.17 1.98
C PHE A 248 32.32 18.43 0.75
N ASP A 249 33.62 18.11 0.69
CA ASP A 249 34.21 17.36 -0.42
C ASP A 249 33.68 15.92 -0.43
N ALA A 250 33.54 15.31 0.74
CA ALA A 250 32.90 13.99 0.88
C ALA A 250 31.45 14.00 0.33
N MET A 251 30.64 15.01 0.70
CA MET A 251 29.27 15.13 0.17
C MET A 251 29.28 15.45 -1.32
N ALA A 252 30.24 16.24 -1.80
CA ALA A 252 30.42 16.57 -3.21
C ALA A 252 30.69 15.34 -4.08
N ALA A 253 31.43 14.38 -3.53
CA ALA A 253 31.74 13.11 -4.17
C ALA A 253 30.57 12.12 -4.07
N ALA A 254 29.86 12.10 -2.94
CA ALA A 254 28.76 11.17 -2.69
C ALA A 254 27.47 11.53 -3.43
N TRP A 255 27.13 12.82 -3.53
CA TRP A 255 25.81 13.27 -4.02
C TRP A 255 25.52 12.93 -5.48
N PRO A 256 26.38 13.23 -6.49
CA PRO A 256 26.02 13.02 -7.89
C PRO A 256 25.75 11.54 -8.27
N PRO A 257 26.56 10.56 -7.81
CA PRO A 257 26.26 9.15 -8.05
C PRO A 257 24.96 8.69 -7.41
N VAL A 258 24.71 9.09 -6.16
CA VAL A 258 23.49 8.72 -5.44
C VAL A 258 22.27 9.37 -6.09
N ALA A 259 22.33 10.66 -6.41
CA ALA A 259 21.24 11.37 -7.08
C ALA A 259 20.88 10.71 -8.41
N ARG A 260 21.86 10.35 -9.24
CA ARG A 260 21.60 9.64 -10.50
C ARG A 260 20.87 8.33 -10.27
N THR A 261 21.31 7.51 -9.32
CA THR A 261 20.73 6.19 -9.11
C THR A 261 19.36 6.26 -8.44
N VAL A 262 19.21 7.10 -7.41
CA VAL A 262 17.96 7.28 -6.67
C VAL A 262 16.89 7.94 -7.54
N THR A 263 17.22 8.93 -8.39
CA THR A 263 16.24 9.51 -9.32
C THR A 263 15.77 8.50 -10.35
N LEU A 264 16.65 7.62 -10.86
CA LEU A 264 16.24 6.56 -11.78
C LEU A 264 15.28 5.57 -11.12
N SER A 265 15.52 5.24 -9.85
CA SER A 265 14.68 4.31 -9.09
C SER A 265 13.33 4.94 -8.71
N ALA A 266 13.32 6.19 -8.25
CA ALA A 266 12.10 6.94 -8.02
C ALA A 266 11.24 7.10 -9.29
N LEU A 267 11.86 7.28 -10.45
CA LEU A 267 11.15 7.33 -11.73
C LEU A 267 10.52 5.98 -12.10
N THR A 268 11.20 4.86 -11.84
CA THR A 268 10.61 3.53 -12.05
C THR A 268 9.43 3.25 -11.14
N ILE A 269 9.53 3.65 -9.85
CA ILE A 269 8.39 3.57 -8.94
C ILE A 269 7.23 4.41 -9.46
N ALA A 270 7.48 5.66 -9.82
CA ALA A 270 6.46 6.58 -10.33
C ALA A 270 5.76 6.02 -11.57
N VAL A 271 6.50 5.46 -12.53
CA VAL A 271 5.92 4.80 -13.72
C VAL A 271 5.06 3.60 -13.32
N GLY A 272 5.51 2.78 -12.37
CA GLY A 272 4.76 1.61 -11.89
C GLY A 272 3.42 2.00 -11.27
N VAL A 273 3.42 2.95 -10.32
CA VAL A 273 2.19 3.39 -9.64
C VAL A 273 1.26 4.21 -10.55
N LEU A 274 1.81 4.96 -11.52
CA LEU A 274 0.99 5.67 -12.51
C LEU A 274 0.21 4.74 -13.45
N CYS A 275 0.55 3.45 -13.51
CA CYS A 275 -0.26 2.48 -14.25
C CYS A 275 -1.66 2.30 -13.65
N LEU A 276 -1.84 2.64 -12.37
CA LEU A 276 -3.15 2.63 -11.71
C LEU A 276 -4.14 3.64 -12.32
N LEU A 277 -3.66 4.63 -13.09
CA LEU A 277 -4.53 5.56 -13.85
C LEU A 277 -5.43 4.86 -14.88
N VAL A 278 -5.11 3.62 -15.26
CA VAL A 278 -5.90 2.82 -16.21
C VAL A 278 -7.06 2.10 -15.52
N SER A 279 -7.10 2.09 -14.19
CA SER A 279 -8.18 1.46 -13.41
C SER A 279 -9.54 2.08 -13.70
N ALA A 280 -10.58 1.24 -13.67
CA ALA A 280 -11.97 1.68 -13.75
C ALA A 280 -12.46 2.38 -12.47
N THR A 281 -11.77 2.19 -11.34
CA THR A 281 -12.16 2.75 -10.04
C THR A 281 -11.44 4.07 -9.76
N PRO A 282 -12.16 5.18 -9.46
CA PRO A 282 -11.57 6.49 -9.17
C PRO A 282 -10.53 6.49 -8.05
N THR A 283 -10.81 5.90 -6.89
CA THR A 283 -9.86 5.84 -5.75
C THR A 283 -8.55 5.14 -6.12
N THR A 284 -8.59 4.10 -6.95
CA THR A 284 -7.39 3.43 -7.46
C THR A 284 -6.57 4.35 -8.37
N ARG A 285 -7.23 5.12 -9.24
CA ARG A 285 -6.55 6.14 -10.08
C ARG A 285 -5.91 7.22 -9.22
N SER A 286 -6.63 7.72 -8.22
CA SER A 286 -6.16 8.70 -7.24
C SER A 286 -4.93 8.20 -6.47
N LEU A 287 -4.93 6.94 -6.04
CA LEU A 287 -3.79 6.31 -5.36
C LEU A 287 -2.53 6.33 -6.24
N GLY A 288 -2.67 6.11 -7.55
CA GLY A 288 -1.56 6.18 -8.50
C GLY A 288 -0.92 7.57 -8.58
N VAL A 289 -1.73 8.62 -8.68
CA VAL A 289 -1.27 10.03 -8.74
C VAL A 289 -0.70 10.47 -7.40
N ALA A 290 -1.38 10.11 -6.30
CA ALA A 290 -0.93 10.37 -4.95
C ALA A 290 0.45 9.75 -4.70
N SER A 291 0.60 8.46 -4.99
CA SER A 291 1.84 7.71 -4.80
C SER A 291 2.98 8.28 -5.65
N ALA A 292 2.74 8.59 -6.92
CA ALA A 292 3.76 9.18 -7.80
C ALA A 292 4.24 10.55 -7.30
N SER A 293 3.30 11.40 -6.87
CA SER A 293 3.58 12.72 -6.32
C SER A 293 4.33 12.63 -4.99
N GLY A 294 3.90 11.73 -4.10
CA GLY A 294 4.57 11.45 -2.82
C GLY A 294 6.00 10.97 -3.00
N VAL A 295 6.25 10.04 -3.92
CA VAL A 295 7.60 9.57 -4.25
C VAL A 295 8.47 10.71 -4.80
N GLY A 296 7.89 11.61 -5.61
CA GLY A 296 8.57 12.81 -6.09
C GLY A 296 8.97 13.76 -4.96
N ILE A 297 8.10 13.96 -3.97
CA ILE A 297 8.37 14.78 -2.78
C ILE A 297 9.43 14.13 -1.90
N ALA A 298 9.33 12.82 -1.66
CA ALA A 298 10.33 12.04 -0.93
C ALA A 298 11.71 12.15 -1.58
N LEU A 299 11.78 12.03 -2.91
CA LEU A 299 13.00 12.20 -3.69
C LEU A 299 13.60 13.60 -3.52
N LEU A 300 12.78 14.64 -3.59
CA LEU A 300 13.20 16.02 -3.43
C LEU A 300 13.80 16.26 -2.04
N PHE A 301 13.13 15.82 -0.98
CA PHE A 301 13.65 15.95 0.38
C PHE A 301 14.92 15.12 0.60
N ALA A 302 14.96 13.88 0.10
CA ALA A 302 16.13 13.02 0.24
C ALA A 302 17.37 13.55 -0.51
N LEU A 303 17.20 14.17 -1.69
CA LEU A 303 18.33 14.66 -2.48
C LEU A 303 18.78 16.08 -2.14
N PHE A 304 17.90 16.91 -1.55
CA PHE A 304 18.23 18.31 -1.29
C PHE A 304 18.20 18.68 0.20
N CYS A 305 17.17 18.24 0.92
CA CYS A 305 17.04 18.55 2.34
C CYS A 305 18.03 17.74 3.20
N LEU A 306 18.05 16.41 3.03
CA LEU A 306 18.91 15.53 3.81
C LEU A 306 20.41 15.85 3.71
N PRO A 307 21.02 16.03 2.52
CA PRO A 307 22.43 16.37 2.44
C PRO A 307 22.74 17.72 3.11
N GLY A 308 21.85 18.70 2.97
CA GLY A 308 22.00 19.99 3.65
C GLY A 308 21.99 19.84 5.17
N MET A 309 21.03 19.07 5.70
CA MET A 309 20.94 18.76 7.14
C MET A 309 22.18 18.03 7.65
N LEU A 310 22.64 16.99 6.95
CA LEU A 310 23.87 16.27 7.30
C LEU A 310 25.09 17.20 7.29
N LEU A 311 25.15 18.13 6.34
CA LEU A 311 26.24 19.09 6.26
C LEU A 311 26.23 20.11 7.40
N LEU A 312 25.09 20.45 8.02
CA LEU A 312 25.06 21.35 9.18
C LEU A 312 25.87 20.75 10.34
N PHE A 313 25.74 19.43 10.54
CA PHE A 313 26.41 18.70 11.60
C PHE A 313 27.79 18.16 11.18
N GLY A 314 28.68 17.97 12.16
CA GLY A 314 30.03 17.46 11.94
C GLY A 314 30.07 15.92 11.90
N ARG A 315 31.27 15.34 11.78
CA ARG A 315 31.48 13.88 11.81
C ARG A 315 31.01 13.19 13.11
N TRP A 316 30.73 13.97 14.15
CA TRP A 316 30.30 13.47 15.47
C TRP A 316 28.95 12.75 15.43
N ILE A 317 28.09 13.01 14.44
CA ILE A 317 26.79 12.34 14.28
C ILE A 317 26.93 10.82 14.09
N PHE A 318 28.07 10.35 13.60
CA PHE A 318 28.38 8.92 13.44
C PHE A 318 28.94 8.29 14.72
N TRP A 319 28.95 8.99 15.86
CA TRP A 319 29.36 8.41 17.14
C TRP A 319 28.50 7.17 17.46
N PRO A 320 29.08 6.07 17.97
CA PRO A 320 30.46 5.86 18.43
C PRO A 320 31.48 5.51 17.33
N LYS A 321 31.07 4.95 16.19
CA LYS A 321 31.98 4.55 15.10
C LYS A 321 32.12 5.65 14.04
N ARG A 322 32.83 6.71 14.41
CA ARG A 322 33.09 7.86 13.54
C ARG A 322 34.00 7.46 12.37
N PRO A 323 33.62 7.70 11.11
CA PRO A 323 34.50 7.43 9.97
C PRO A 323 35.64 8.44 9.95
N GLU A 324 36.87 7.94 10.03
CA GLU A 324 38.10 8.71 9.94
C GLU A 324 38.77 8.53 8.57
N TYR A 325 39.57 9.51 8.19
CA TYR A 325 40.26 9.48 6.91
C TYR A 325 41.31 8.37 6.90
N GLY A 326 41.23 7.45 5.93
CA GLY A 326 42.12 6.30 5.81
C GLY A 326 41.56 4.99 6.39
N ASP A 327 40.35 4.99 6.95
CA ASP A 327 39.69 3.76 7.43
C ASP A 327 39.41 2.79 6.26
N THR A 328 39.74 1.51 6.46
CA THR A 328 39.38 0.42 5.55
C THR A 328 38.01 -0.14 5.92
N VAL A 329 37.07 -0.16 4.98
CA VAL A 329 35.75 -0.77 5.17
C VAL A 329 35.85 -2.26 4.86
N GLU A 330 35.67 -3.12 5.86
CA GLU A 330 35.62 -4.58 5.68
C GLU A 330 34.19 -5.10 5.64
N HIS A 331 33.85 -5.92 4.64
CA HIS A 331 32.52 -6.51 4.45
C HIS A 331 32.52 -8.03 4.68
N GLN A 332 33.12 -8.49 5.79
CA GLN A 332 33.39 -9.91 6.05
C GLN A 332 32.20 -10.87 5.90
N LEU A 333 30.97 -10.44 6.26
CA LEU A 333 29.77 -11.27 6.13
C LEU A 333 29.37 -11.44 4.64
N TRP A 334 29.41 -10.34 3.88
CA TRP A 334 29.00 -10.32 2.49
C TRP A 334 30.06 -10.95 1.58
N ASP A 335 31.33 -10.85 1.94
CA ASP A 335 32.41 -11.59 1.28
C ASP A 335 32.21 -13.12 1.41
N ARG A 336 31.77 -13.59 2.59
CA ARG A 336 31.43 -15.02 2.79
C ARG A 336 30.25 -15.44 1.94
N ILE A 337 29.15 -14.66 1.95
CA ILE A 337 27.96 -14.94 1.14
C ILE A 337 28.34 -14.98 -0.34
N GLY A 338 29.08 -13.99 -0.83
CA GLY A 338 29.59 -13.95 -2.20
C GLY A 338 30.44 -15.18 -2.56
N SER A 339 31.35 -15.58 -1.68
CA SER A 339 32.18 -16.78 -1.87
C SER A 339 31.37 -18.09 -1.88
N PHE A 340 30.28 -18.14 -1.12
CA PHE A 340 29.38 -19.29 -1.10
C PHE A 340 28.57 -19.38 -2.39
N VAL A 341 28.01 -18.25 -2.84
CA VAL A 341 27.25 -18.15 -4.09
C VAL A 341 28.12 -18.45 -5.30
N SER A 342 29.38 -18.01 -5.33
CA SER A 342 30.29 -18.29 -6.45
C SER A 342 30.65 -19.78 -6.55
N LYS A 343 30.96 -20.43 -5.42
CA LYS A 343 31.35 -21.85 -5.38
C LYS A 343 30.20 -22.80 -5.68
N ARG A 344 28.95 -22.42 -5.40
CA ARG A 344 27.77 -23.30 -5.51
C ARG A 344 26.61 -22.68 -6.28
N SER A 345 26.90 -21.80 -7.25
CA SER A 345 25.90 -21.01 -7.99
C SER A 345 24.73 -21.85 -8.51
N GLY A 346 24.99 -23.02 -9.08
CA GLY A 346 23.93 -23.92 -9.57
C GLY A 346 22.99 -24.42 -8.48
N ARG A 347 23.50 -24.84 -7.32
CA ARG A 347 22.65 -25.35 -6.22
C ARG A 347 21.88 -24.22 -5.56
N VAL A 348 22.53 -23.08 -5.34
CA VAL A 348 21.89 -21.90 -4.74
C VAL A 348 20.71 -21.45 -5.61
N ALA A 349 20.91 -21.29 -6.93
CA ALA A 349 19.84 -20.93 -7.84
C ALA A 349 18.68 -21.94 -7.81
N THR A 350 18.97 -23.24 -7.84
CA THR A 350 17.93 -24.28 -7.81
C THR A 350 17.13 -24.28 -6.51
N PHE A 351 17.78 -24.19 -5.35
CA PHE A 351 17.07 -24.17 -4.06
C PHE A 351 16.26 -22.89 -3.86
N SER A 352 16.81 -21.72 -4.21
CA SER A 352 16.08 -20.45 -4.14
C SER A 352 14.86 -20.48 -5.07
N PHE A 353 15.02 -20.95 -6.31
CA PHE A 353 13.91 -21.07 -7.26
C PHE A 353 12.86 -22.08 -6.80
N ALA A 354 13.28 -23.25 -6.30
CA ALA A 354 12.35 -24.27 -5.78
C ALA A 354 11.57 -23.76 -4.56
N GLY A 355 12.22 -23.05 -3.64
CA GLY A 355 11.53 -22.44 -2.49
C GLY A 355 10.48 -21.42 -2.91
N LEU A 356 10.79 -20.57 -3.89
CA LEU A 356 9.82 -19.62 -4.45
C LEU A 356 8.66 -20.34 -5.16
N LEU A 357 8.92 -21.42 -5.90
CA LEU A 357 7.86 -22.21 -6.52
C LEU A 357 6.92 -22.88 -5.52
N VAL A 358 7.43 -23.35 -4.38
CA VAL A 358 6.60 -23.88 -3.29
C VAL A 358 5.72 -22.78 -2.72
N ALA A 359 6.27 -21.60 -2.50
CA ALA A 359 5.51 -20.42 -2.06
C ALA A 359 4.40 -20.03 -3.06
N CYS A 360 4.62 -20.20 -4.37
CA CYS A 360 3.60 -19.94 -5.39
C CYS A 360 2.38 -20.87 -5.31
N ILE A 361 2.46 -22.02 -4.63
CA ILE A 361 1.32 -22.95 -4.51
C ILE A 361 0.14 -22.27 -3.81
N GLY A 362 0.42 -21.40 -2.83
CA GLY A 362 -0.64 -20.67 -2.10
C GLY A 362 -1.53 -19.83 -3.00
N VAL A 363 -1.05 -19.37 -4.17
CA VAL A 363 -1.87 -18.59 -5.12
C VAL A 363 -3.04 -19.39 -5.68
N THR A 364 -2.91 -20.72 -5.77
CA THR A 364 -4.01 -21.59 -6.24
C THR A 364 -5.16 -21.72 -5.24
N GLN A 365 -4.96 -21.23 -4.01
CA GLN A 365 -5.92 -21.33 -2.90
C GLN A 365 -6.57 -19.99 -2.58
N ILE A 366 -6.17 -18.89 -3.23
CA ILE A 366 -6.69 -17.55 -2.95
C ILE A 366 -8.15 -17.45 -3.39
N SER A 367 -9.03 -17.07 -2.47
CA SER A 367 -10.34 -16.46 -2.75
C SER A 367 -10.23 -14.94 -2.67
N THR A 368 -11.01 -14.23 -3.47
CA THR A 368 -11.14 -12.76 -3.43
C THR A 368 -12.61 -12.36 -3.30
N GLY A 369 -12.85 -11.18 -2.73
CA GLY A 369 -14.18 -10.63 -2.49
C GLY A 369 -14.57 -10.78 -1.03
N LEU A 370 -14.15 -9.83 -0.19
CA LEU A 370 -14.55 -9.79 1.22
C LEU A 370 -16.04 -9.51 1.31
N SER A 371 -16.74 -10.24 2.17
CA SER A 371 -18.05 -9.78 2.63
C SER A 371 -17.90 -8.53 3.49
N GLN A 372 -19.01 -7.85 3.77
CA GLN A 372 -19.01 -6.62 4.55
C GLN A 372 -18.39 -6.80 5.94
N GLU A 373 -18.69 -7.92 6.60
CA GLU A 373 -18.18 -8.22 7.95
C GLU A 373 -16.68 -8.46 7.96
N GLU A 374 -16.18 -9.10 6.89
CA GLU A 374 -14.77 -9.46 6.76
C GLU A 374 -13.87 -8.25 6.41
N GLN A 375 -14.44 -7.06 6.15
CA GLN A 375 -13.65 -5.84 5.88
C GLN A 375 -12.98 -5.30 7.14
N PHE A 376 -13.60 -5.51 8.31
CA PHE A 376 -13.11 -5.04 9.59
C PHE A 376 -12.27 -6.12 10.29
N ILE A 377 -11.19 -5.71 10.96
CA ILE A 377 -10.40 -6.66 11.76
C ILE A 377 -11.19 -7.13 12.99
N ASP A 378 -11.90 -6.19 13.62
CA ASP A 378 -12.86 -6.44 14.69
C ASP A 378 -14.25 -6.05 14.17
N THR A 379 -15.21 -6.98 14.20
CA THR A 379 -16.56 -6.76 13.67
C THR A 379 -17.31 -5.70 14.49
N PRO A 380 -17.75 -4.59 13.89
CA PRO A 380 -18.44 -3.54 14.62
C PRO A 380 -19.91 -3.93 14.91
N GLU A 381 -20.54 -3.16 15.80
CA GLU A 381 -21.93 -3.37 16.22
C GLU A 381 -22.90 -3.31 15.04
N SER A 382 -22.74 -2.33 14.13
CA SER A 382 -23.63 -2.16 12.98
C SER A 382 -23.71 -3.40 12.10
N ILE A 383 -22.58 -4.09 11.91
CA ILE A 383 -22.50 -5.29 11.09
C ILE A 383 -23.14 -6.49 11.81
N THR A 384 -22.82 -6.68 13.09
CA THR A 384 -23.40 -7.79 13.87
C THR A 384 -24.92 -7.64 13.95
N ALA A 385 -25.39 -6.42 14.19
CA ALA A 385 -26.80 -6.08 14.22
C ALA A 385 -27.49 -6.25 12.85
N ALA A 386 -26.78 -6.00 11.73
CA ALA A 386 -27.32 -6.24 10.39
C ALA A 386 -27.59 -7.74 10.15
N ALA A 387 -26.66 -8.60 10.55
CA ALA A 387 -26.79 -10.05 10.44
C ALA A 387 -27.93 -10.58 11.31
N GLU A 388 -28.00 -10.16 12.57
CA GLU A 388 -29.08 -10.55 13.50
C GLU A 388 -30.47 -10.05 13.03
N LEU A 389 -30.53 -8.85 12.47
CA LEU A 389 -31.75 -8.30 11.87
C LEU A 389 -32.24 -9.18 10.73
N GLY A 390 -31.34 -9.60 9.82
CA GLY A 390 -31.70 -10.47 8.70
C GLY A 390 -32.22 -11.85 9.13
N GLU A 391 -31.74 -12.40 10.24
CA GLU A 391 -32.26 -13.66 10.80
C GLU A 391 -33.68 -13.51 11.38
N LYS A 392 -33.98 -12.38 12.02
CA LYS A 392 -35.23 -12.12 12.73
C LYS A 392 -36.31 -11.49 11.87
N PHE A 393 -35.93 -10.76 10.82
CA PHE A 393 -36.85 -10.10 9.88
C PHE A 393 -36.50 -10.49 8.44
N PRO A 394 -36.87 -11.70 7.97
CA PRO A 394 -36.48 -12.18 6.64
C PRO A 394 -36.94 -11.28 5.48
N ASP A 395 -38.05 -10.56 5.67
CA ASP A 395 -38.61 -9.64 4.68
C ASP A 395 -37.96 -8.22 4.72
N GLN A 396 -37.07 -7.97 5.69
CA GLN A 396 -36.37 -6.71 5.84
C GLN A 396 -34.86 -6.91 5.80
N SER A 397 -34.18 -6.21 4.90
CA SER A 397 -32.73 -6.18 4.88
C SER A 397 -32.22 -4.91 5.57
N ALA A 398 -31.15 -5.03 6.35
CA ALA A 398 -30.41 -3.88 6.86
C ALA A 398 -29.74 -3.08 5.71
N THR A 399 -29.46 -3.76 4.60
CA THR A 399 -28.80 -3.26 3.39
C THR A 399 -29.57 -3.75 2.17
N PRO A 400 -30.77 -3.19 1.89
CA PRO A 400 -31.61 -3.62 0.79
C PRO A 400 -30.94 -3.36 -0.56
N ALA A 401 -31.27 -4.19 -1.55
CA ALA A 401 -30.92 -3.90 -2.93
C ALA A 401 -31.85 -2.83 -3.49
N PHE A 402 -31.33 -1.99 -4.38
CA PHE A 402 -32.12 -0.96 -5.05
C PHE A 402 -32.14 -1.23 -6.55
N VAL A 403 -33.33 -1.27 -7.14
CA VAL A 403 -33.51 -1.44 -8.58
C VAL A 403 -34.06 -0.15 -9.16
N ALA A 404 -33.25 0.54 -9.96
CA ALA A 404 -33.71 1.68 -10.74
C ALA A 404 -34.25 1.20 -12.09
N THR A 405 -35.52 1.47 -12.40
CA THR A 405 -36.16 0.99 -13.63
C THR A 405 -36.93 2.10 -14.36
N GLN A 406 -37.10 1.95 -15.67
CA GLN A 406 -38.04 2.76 -16.47
C GLN A 406 -39.37 2.04 -16.74
N ASP A 407 -39.46 0.75 -16.39
CA ASP A 407 -40.66 -0.07 -16.51
C ASP A 407 -40.88 -0.81 -15.19
N VAL A 408 -41.67 -0.17 -14.31
CA VAL A 408 -41.96 -0.69 -12.96
C VAL A 408 -42.77 -1.97 -13.01
N ASP A 409 -43.77 -2.04 -13.89
CA ASP A 409 -44.67 -3.19 -13.97
C ASP A 409 -43.89 -4.44 -14.40
N ALA A 410 -43.05 -4.32 -15.43
CA ALA A 410 -42.23 -5.43 -15.91
C ALA A 410 -41.14 -5.84 -14.90
N ALA A 411 -40.49 -4.87 -14.24
CA ALA A 411 -39.46 -5.16 -13.24
C ALA A 411 -40.06 -5.83 -12.00
N THR A 412 -41.21 -5.36 -11.53
CA THR A 412 -41.91 -5.93 -10.37
C THR A 412 -42.36 -7.36 -10.66
N GLU A 413 -42.97 -7.62 -11.82
CA GLU A 413 -43.38 -8.97 -12.22
C GLU A 413 -42.19 -9.94 -12.31
N ALA A 414 -41.05 -9.47 -12.81
CA ALA A 414 -39.83 -10.28 -12.89
C ALA A 414 -39.26 -10.63 -11.50
N LEU A 415 -39.24 -9.65 -10.59
CA LEU A 415 -38.67 -9.80 -9.25
C LEU A 415 -39.56 -10.61 -8.30
N GLU A 416 -40.89 -10.42 -8.35
CA GLU A 416 -41.85 -11.23 -7.58
C GLU A 416 -41.86 -12.71 -8.01
N GLY A 417 -41.29 -13.02 -9.18
CA GLY A 417 -41.09 -14.39 -9.65
C GLY A 417 -39.99 -15.16 -8.90
N ILE A 418 -39.15 -14.48 -8.12
CA ILE A 418 -38.04 -15.07 -7.35
C ILE A 418 -38.55 -15.45 -5.95
N GLU A 419 -38.30 -16.70 -5.54
CA GLU A 419 -38.73 -17.20 -4.23
C GLU A 419 -37.93 -16.52 -3.10
N GLY A 420 -38.63 -15.93 -2.13
CA GLY A 420 -38.00 -15.25 -0.99
C GLY A 420 -37.56 -13.81 -1.26
N VAL A 421 -37.95 -13.23 -2.40
CA VAL A 421 -37.74 -11.81 -2.72
C VAL A 421 -38.99 -11.01 -2.39
N SER A 422 -38.81 -9.91 -1.67
CA SER A 422 -39.85 -8.93 -1.37
C SER A 422 -39.51 -7.61 -2.06
N VAL A 423 -40.49 -7.04 -2.78
CA VAL A 423 -40.33 -5.82 -3.56
C VAL A 423 -41.24 -4.74 -3.01
N GLN A 424 -40.68 -3.58 -2.69
CA GLN A 424 -41.41 -2.41 -2.23
C GLN A 424 -41.07 -1.20 -3.10
N PRO A 425 -42.07 -0.43 -3.58
CA PRO A 425 -41.80 0.81 -4.29
C PRO A 425 -41.21 1.85 -3.33
N ALA A 426 -40.11 2.47 -3.73
CA ALA A 426 -39.49 3.59 -3.03
C ALA A 426 -39.78 4.91 -3.75
N GLU A 427 -39.34 6.03 -3.18
CA GLU A 427 -39.50 7.32 -3.85
C GLU A 427 -38.71 7.37 -5.18
N PRO A 428 -39.30 7.87 -6.27
CA PRO A 428 -38.60 7.98 -7.54
C PRO A 428 -37.49 9.04 -7.48
N ALA A 429 -36.40 8.79 -8.20
CA ALA A 429 -35.18 9.59 -8.15
C ALA A 429 -34.62 9.85 -9.54
N ALA A 430 -34.14 11.06 -9.84
CA ALA A 430 -33.51 11.41 -11.11
C ALA A 430 -34.29 11.00 -12.39
N GLY A 431 -35.63 10.86 -12.32
CA GLY A 431 -36.46 10.39 -13.42
C GLY A 431 -36.52 8.87 -13.61
N TRP A 432 -36.04 8.10 -12.64
CA TRP A 432 -36.16 6.65 -12.53
C TRP A 432 -37.16 6.29 -11.44
N ASP A 433 -37.89 5.21 -11.65
CA ASP A 433 -38.67 4.58 -10.60
C ASP A 433 -37.74 3.65 -9.80
N ILE A 434 -37.81 3.72 -8.47
CA ILE A 434 -36.95 2.95 -7.57
C ILE A 434 -37.77 1.86 -6.90
N LEU A 435 -37.27 0.63 -6.97
CA LEU A 435 -37.78 -0.51 -6.21
C LEU A 435 -36.74 -0.89 -5.17
N GLN A 436 -37.15 -0.93 -3.90
CA GLN A 436 -36.38 -1.51 -2.83
C GLN A 436 -36.67 -3.02 -2.79
N VAL A 437 -35.61 -3.83 -2.82
CA VAL A 437 -35.69 -5.28 -2.91
C VAL A 437 -34.98 -5.89 -1.70
N SER A 438 -35.72 -6.69 -0.94
CA SER A 438 -35.19 -7.49 0.16
C SER A 438 -35.11 -8.95 -0.28
N GLY A 439 -33.96 -9.59 -0.04
CA GLY A 439 -33.71 -10.99 -0.42
C GLY A 439 -33.25 -11.17 -1.87
N GLY A 440 -32.80 -12.40 -2.17
CA GLY A 440 -32.22 -12.79 -3.46
C GLY A 440 -30.75 -12.35 -3.63
N GLU A 441 -29.96 -13.16 -4.35
CA GLU A 441 -28.57 -12.77 -4.67
C GLU A 441 -28.55 -11.75 -5.83
N THR A 442 -27.61 -10.81 -5.82
CA THR A 442 -27.48 -9.78 -6.89
C THR A 442 -27.48 -10.38 -8.30
N ALA A 443 -26.79 -11.53 -8.48
CA ALA A 443 -26.73 -12.20 -9.77
C ALA A 443 -28.11 -12.71 -10.24
N GLU A 444 -28.95 -13.20 -9.32
CA GLU A 444 -30.31 -13.65 -9.61
C GLU A 444 -31.22 -12.46 -9.95
N LEU A 445 -31.11 -11.36 -9.20
CA LEU A 445 -31.84 -10.12 -9.48
C LEU A 445 -31.50 -9.58 -10.88
N ARG A 446 -30.21 -9.54 -11.24
CA ARG A 446 -29.74 -9.11 -12.56
C ARG A 446 -30.21 -10.04 -13.69
N ASP A 447 -30.23 -11.35 -13.46
CA ASP A 447 -30.69 -12.33 -14.47
C ASP A 447 -32.20 -12.25 -14.70
N ALA A 448 -32.99 -12.05 -13.63
CA ALA A 448 -34.43 -11.85 -13.74
C ALA A 448 -34.79 -10.56 -14.49
N LEU A 449 -34.01 -9.49 -14.27
CA LEU A 449 -34.13 -8.20 -14.94
C LEU A 449 -33.43 -8.17 -16.31
N ALA A 450 -32.90 -9.30 -16.79
CA ALA A 450 -32.20 -9.35 -18.07
C ALA A 450 -33.16 -9.06 -19.23
N GLY A 451 -33.08 -7.83 -19.77
CA GLY A 451 -33.91 -7.38 -20.88
C GLY A 451 -34.97 -6.35 -20.49
N THR A 452 -35.10 -6.01 -19.21
CA THR A 452 -35.78 -4.78 -18.78
C THR A 452 -34.77 -3.62 -18.80
N GLU A 453 -35.23 -2.38 -18.97
CA GLU A 453 -34.37 -1.19 -18.82
C GLU A 453 -34.23 -0.87 -17.31
N SER A 454 -33.58 -1.80 -16.59
CA SER A 454 -33.42 -1.75 -15.13
C SER A 454 -31.96 -1.92 -14.73
N LEU A 455 -31.55 -1.26 -13.65
CA LEU A 455 -30.21 -1.29 -13.06
C LEU A 455 -30.32 -1.77 -11.62
N VAL A 456 -29.39 -2.63 -11.18
CA VAL A 456 -29.36 -3.16 -9.82
C VAL A 456 -28.18 -2.56 -9.06
N GLY A 457 -28.48 -1.94 -7.93
CA GLY A 457 -27.53 -1.38 -6.97
C GLY A 457 -27.84 -1.81 -5.55
N GLY A 458 -27.24 -1.10 -4.58
CA GLY A 458 -27.16 -1.54 -3.19
C GLY A 458 -25.84 -2.24 -2.91
N GLN A 459 -25.58 -2.47 -1.63
CA GLN A 459 -24.23 -2.79 -1.15
C GLN A 459 -23.65 -4.10 -1.69
N ASP A 460 -24.45 -5.16 -1.79
CA ASP A 460 -23.99 -6.43 -2.37
C ASP A 460 -23.66 -6.29 -3.86
N ALA A 461 -24.43 -5.47 -4.59
CA ALA A 461 -24.16 -5.19 -5.99
C ALA A 461 -22.88 -4.36 -6.18
N GLU A 462 -22.60 -3.43 -5.26
CA GLU A 462 -21.34 -2.68 -5.23
C GLU A 462 -20.13 -3.60 -5.00
N LEU A 463 -20.23 -4.58 -4.10
CA LEU A 463 -19.17 -5.56 -3.86
C LEU A 463 -18.93 -6.47 -5.09
N ASP A 464 -20.00 -6.98 -5.71
CA ASP A 464 -19.93 -7.80 -6.93
C ASP A 464 -19.29 -7.02 -8.10
N ASP A 465 -19.75 -5.79 -8.34
CA ASP A 465 -19.20 -4.90 -9.38
C ASP A 465 -17.74 -4.54 -9.12
N THR A 466 -17.37 -4.32 -7.85
CA THR A 466 -16.00 -4.06 -7.44
C THR A 466 -15.09 -5.25 -7.72
N GLU A 467 -15.50 -6.49 -7.41
CA GLU A 467 -14.70 -7.68 -7.72
C GLU A 467 -14.59 -7.92 -9.24
N ALA A 468 -15.68 -7.71 -9.99
CA ALA A 468 -15.68 -7.81 -11.45
C ALA A 468 -14.71 -6.80 -12.09
N SER A 469 -14.76 -5.55 -11.63
CA SER A 469 -13.85 -4.47 -12.06
C SER A 469 -12.40 -4.78 -11.67
N ALA A 470 -12.15 -5.21 -10.43
CA ALA A 470 -10.82 -5.57 -9.97
C ALA A 470 -10.19 -6.71 -10.79
N LYS A 471 -11.00 -7.68 -11.26
CA LYS A 471 -10.54 -8.74 -12.18
C LYS A 471 -10.10 -8.17 -13.52
N ARG A 472 -10.87 -7.25 -14.10
CA ARG A 472 -10.54 -6.56 -15.36
C ARG A 472 -9.25 -5.74 -15.20
N ASP A 473 -9.14 -4.99 -14.11
CA ASP A 473 -7.96 -4.18 -13.79
C ASP A 473 -6.71 -5.04 -13.62
N ARG A 474 -6.80 -6.18 -12.91
CA ARG A 474 -5.69 -7.15 -12.81
C ARG A 474 -5.23 -7.64 -14.19
N MET A 475 -6.15 -7.92 -15.11
CA MET A 475 -5.82 -8.37 -16.48
C MET A 475 -5.13 -7.30 -17.33
N LEU A 476 -5.41 -6.02 -17.09
CA LEU A 476 -4.85 -4.90 -17.87
C LEU A 476 -3.58 -4.33 -17.25
N ILE A 477 -3.60 -4.08 -15.93
CA ILE A 477 -2.53 -3.37 -15.22
C ILE A 477 -1.30 -4.27 -15.04
N PHE A 478 -1.47 -5.56 -14.73
CA PHE A 478 -0.33 -6.46 -14.56
C PHE A 478 0.61 -6.53 -15.78
N PRO A 479 0.12 -6.82 -17.01
CA PRO A 479 1.00 -6.82 -18.18
C PRO A 479 1.54 -5.42 -18.50
N LEU A 480 0.74 -4.36 -18.30
CA LEU A 480 1.16 -2.99 -18.56
C LEU A 480 2.37 -2.59 -17.70
N VAL A 481 2.29 -2.82 -16.38
CA VAL A 481 3.36 -2.54 -15.42
C VAL A 481 4.63 -3.31 -15.79
N LEU A 482 4.51 -4.62 -16.09
CA LEU A 482 5.66 -5.45 -16.47
C LEU A 482 6.34 -4.96 -17.76
N VAL A 483 5.55 -4.58 -18.77
CA VAL A 483 6.08 -4.06 -20.04
C VAL A 483 6.79 -2.72 -19.84
N LEU A 484 6.18 -1.78 -19.11
CA LEU A 484 6.78 -0.47 -18.87
C LEU A 484 8.08 -0.56 -18.08
N ILE A 485 8.12 -1.44 -17.09
CA ILE A 485 9.33 -1.72 -16.32
C ILE A 485 10.39 -2.42 -17.14
N PHE A 486 9.99 -3.41 -17.96
CA PHE A 486 10.92 -4.07 -18.85
C PHE A 486 11.57 -3.03 -19.78
N ILE A 487 10.79 -2.11 -20.36
CA ILE A 487 11.30 -1.00 -21.18
C ILE A 487 12.25 -0.13 -20.37
N SER A 488 11.88 0.28 -19.15
CA SER A 488 12.75 1.10 -18.29
C SER A 488 14.09 0.42 -17.99
N LEU A 489 14.06 -0.88 -17.64
CA LEU A 489 15.26 -1.68 -17.40
C LEU A 489 16.10 -1.84 -18.66
N VAL A 490 15.49 -2.05 -19.82
CA VAL A 490 16.20 -2.10 -21.11
C VAL A 490 16.91 -0.76 -21.39
N LEU A 491 16.27 0.37 -21.10
CA LEU A 491 16.88 1.70 -21.27
C LEU A 491 18.08 1.92 -20.32
N VAL A 492 17.93 1.52 -19.05
CA VAL A 492 18.98 1.66 -18.03
C VAL A 492 20.15 0.71 -18.29
N LEU A 493 19.88 -0.57 -18.51
CA LEU A 493 20.91 -1.59 -18.69
C LEU A 493 21.45 -1.65 -20.13
N ARG A 494 20.72 -1.15 -21.12
CA ARG A 494 21.05 -1.32 -22.56
C ARG A 494 21.30 -2.79 -22.93
N ALA A 495 20.52 -3.68 -22.31
CA ALA A 495 20.57 -5.13 -22.46
C ALA A 495 19.13 -5.67 -22.51
N LEU A 496 18.92 -6.86 -23.06
CA LEU A 496 17.61 -7.52 -23.14
C LEU A 496 17.50 -8.72 -22.19
N VAL A 497 18.56 -9.52 -22.08
CA VAL A 497 18.55 -10.75 -21.27
C VAL A 497 18.48 -10.45 -19.77
N GLY A 498 19.33 -9.54 -19.28
CA GLY A 498 19.33 -9.12 -17.88
C GLY A 498 17.97 -8.60 -17.40
N PRO A 499 17.38 -7.59 -18.08
CA PRO A 499 16.04 -7.10 -17.76
C PRO A 499 14.96 -8.18 -17.79
N ALA A 500 14.97 -9.09 -18.77
CA ALA A 500 13.98 -10.16 -18.84
C ALA A 500 14.05 -11.10 -17.62
N ILE A 501 15.26 -11.44 -17.18
CA ILE A 501 15.48 -12.26 -15.98
C ILE A 501 15.03 -11.51 -14.72
N MET A 502 15.34 -10.21 -14.63
CA MET A 502 14.92 -9.39 -13.50
C MET A 502 13.39 -9.32 -13.41
N VAL A 503 12.71 -9.03 -14.52
CA VAL A 503 11.24 -9.01 -14.59
C VAL A 503 10.63 -10.37 -14.24
N ALA A 504 11.18 -11.47 -14.77
CA ALA A 504 10.73 -12.82 -14.43
C ALA A 504 10.93 -13.14 -12.94
N SER A 505 12.05 -12.71 -12.36
CA SER A 505 12.32 -12.92 -10.94
C SER A 505 11.41 -12.10 -10.03
N VAL A 506 11.09 -10.87 -10.42
CA VAL A 506 10.13 -10.01 -9.71
C VAL A 506 8.74 -10.61 -9.79
N LEU A 507 8.30 -11.06 -10.97
CA LEU A 507 7.02 -11.76 -11.14
C LEU A 507 6.93 -13.00 -10.25
N LEU A 508 7.97 -13.86 -10.28
CA LEU A 508 8.01 -15.05 -9.44
C LEU A 508 7.92 -14.70 -7.95
N THR A 509 8.62 -13.67 -7.52
CA THR A 509 8.63 -13.23 -6.12
C THR A 509 7.29 -12.67 -5.69
N ASN A 510 6.61 -11.97 -6.59
CA ASN A 510 5.30 -11.41 -6.35
C ASN A 510 4.23 -12.50 -6.21
N VAL A 511 4.22 -13.48 -7.12
CA VAL A 511 3.35 -14.66 -7.01
C VAL A 511 3.67 -15.44 -5.72
N ALA A 512 4.95 -15.61 -5.37
CA ALA A 512 5.34 -16.23 -4.11
C ALA A 512 4.88 -15.42 -2.88
N ALA A 513 4.92 -14.09 -2.94
CA ALA A 513 4.48 -13.21 -1.87
C ALA A 513 2.97 -13.29 -1.67
N LEU A 514 2.18 -13.32 -2.75
CA LEU A 514 0.74 -13.53 -2.68
C LEU A 514 0.40 -14.89 -2.07
N GLY A 515 1.09 -15.96 -2.48
CA GLY A 515 0.83 -17.31 -1.96
C GLY A 515 1.22 -17.48 -0.48
N LEU A 516 2.35 -16.92 -0.05
CA LEU A 516 2.72 -16.90 1.38
C LEU A 516 1.85 -15.95 2.20
N GLY A 517 1.50 -14.79 1.63
CA GLY A 517 0.59 -13.84 2.23
C GLY A 517 -0.75 -14.48 2.52
N TRP A 518 -1.29 -15.24 1.56
CA TRP A 518 -2.51 -16.02 1.73
C TRP A 518 -2.44 -16.98 2.93
N TRP A 519 -1.39 -17.81 3.01
CA TRP A 519 -1.23 -18.75 4.13
C TRP A 519 -1.05 -18.07 5.48
N ILE A 520 -0.43 -16.89 5.51
CA ILE A 520 -0.26 -16.11 6.74
C ILE A 520 -1.58 -15.45 7.13
N SER A 521 -2.30 -14.85 6.19
CA SER A 521 -3.60 -14.22 6.41
C SER A 521 -4.63 -15.23 6.92
N THR A 522 -4.79 -16.37 6.24
CA THR A 522 -5.70 -17.44 6.68
C THR A 522 -5.23 -18.16 7.94
N GLY A 523 -3.96 -18.57 8.00
CA GLY A 523 -3.46 -19.45 9.06
C GLY A 523 -3.06 -18.74 10.36
N VAL A 524 -2.64 -17.48 10.30
CA VAL A 524 -2.16 -16.72 11.48
C VAL A 524 -3.17 -15.67 11.92
N PHE A 525 -3.77 -14.95 10.97
CA PHE A 525 -4.68 -13.84 11.27
C PHE A 525 -6.16 -14.22 11.17
N GLY A 526 -6.50 -15.39 10.60
CA GLY A 526 -7.89 -15.83 10.47
C GLY A 526 -8.69 -15.11 9.40
N PHE A 527 -8.03 -14.44 8.45
CA PHE A 527 -8.71 -13.82 7.30
C PHE A 527 -8.98 -14.90 6.24
N ASP A 528 -10.25 -15.24 6.06
CA ASP A 528 -10.66 -16.35 5.18
C ASP A 528 -10.69 -15.99 3.68
N THR A 529 -10.69 -14.69 3.35
CA THR A 529 -10.73 -14.20 1.96
C THR A 529 -9.81 -12.98 1.78
N PHE A 530 -9.30 -12.75 0.57
CA PHE A 530 -8.60 -11.51 0.23
C PHE A 530 -9.55 -10.44 -0.28
N ASP A 531 -9.26 -9.19 0.06
CA ASP A 531 -9.90 -8.06 -0.60
C ASP A 531 -9.64 -8.08 -2.12
N SER A 532 -10.63 -7.62 -2.89
CA SER A 532 -10.61 -7.56 -4.35
C SER A 532 -9.42 -6.75 -4.89
N THR A 533 -9.00 -5.70 -4.17
CA THR A 533 -7.91 -4.80 -4.54
C THR A 533 -6.54 -5.23 -4.00
N THR A 534 -6.47 -6.06 -2.95
CA THR A 534 -5.21 -6.52 -2.32
C THR A 534 -4.20 -7.07 -3.33
N PRO A 535 -4.57 -7.97 -4.27
CA PRO A 535 -3.63 -8.49 -5.27
C PRO A 535 -3.12 -7.39 -6.20
N LEU A 536 -3.96 -6.42 -6.57
CA LEU A 536 -3.59 -5.32 -7.45
C LEU A 536 -2.57 -4.39 -6.77
N TYR A 537 -2.90 -3.88 -5.59
CA TYR A 537 -2.02 -2.98 -4.84
C TYR A 537 -0.70 -3.65 -4.49
N SER A 538 -0.76 -4.86 -3.94
CA SER A 538 0.44 -5.63 -3.60
C SER A 538 1.32 -5.84 -4.83
N PHE A 539 0.73 -6.17 -5.98
CA PHE A 539 1.50 -6.38 -7.21
C PHE A 539 2.19 -5.10 -7.66
N VAL A 540 1.45 -4.00 -7.77
CA VAL A 540 1.98 -2.72 -8.27
C VAL A 540 3.09 -2.22 -7.34
N PHE A 541 2.88 -2.23 -6.03
CA PHE A 541 3.88 -1.78 -5.06
C PHE A 541 5.10 -2.71 -4.99
N LEU A 542 4.92 -4.04 -4.96
CA LEU A 542 6.05 -4.98 -4.92
C LEU A 542 6.91 -4.87 -6.16
N VAL A 543 6.27 -4.74 -7.32
CA VAL A 543 7.00 -4.58 -8.58
C VAL A 543 7.72 -3.23 -8.56
N ALA A 544 7.00 -2.13 -8.31
CA ALA A 544 7.56 -0.78 -8.28
C ALA A 544 8.76 -0.66 -7.32
N LEU A 545 8.62 -1.15 -6.09
CA LEU A 545 9.66 -1.06 -5.05
C LEU A 545 10.78 -2.10 -5.21
N GLY A 546 10.46 -3.31 -5.69
CA GLY A 546 11.43 -4.40 -5.83
C GLY A 546 12.47 -4.18 -6.93
N ILE A 547 12.13 -3.41 -7.97
CA ILE A 547 13.04 -3.15 -9.09
C ILE A 547 14.21 -2.25 -8.69
N ASP A 548 13.97 -1.28 -7.81
CA ASP A 548 14.92 -0.23 -7.46
C ASP A 548 16.26 -0.78 -6.99
N TYR A 549 16.22 -1.78 -6.14
CA TYR A 549 17.41 -2.43 -5.62
C TYR A 549 18.08 -3.34 -6.67
N SER A 550 17.31 -3.84 -7.65
CA SER A 550 17.83 -4.67 -8.75
C SER A 550 18.61 -3.80 -9.71
N ILE A 551 18.12 -2.59 -9.95
CA ILE A 551 18.86 -1.55 -10.64
C ILE A 551 20.14 -1.22 -9.86
N PHE A 552 20.09 -0.99 -8.54
CA PHE A 552 21.28 -0.62 -7.76
C PHE A 552 22.38 -1.70 -7.81
N LEU A 553 22.03 -2.97 -7.55
CA LEU A 553 23.00 -4.07 -7.58
C LEU A 553 23.58 -4.27 -8.99
N ILE A 554 22.74 -4.28 -10.02
CA ILE A 554 23.18 -4.58 -11.38
C ILE A 554 23.93 -3.40 -12.02
N THR A 555 23.56 -2.15 -11.74
CA THR A 555 24.35 -0.99 -12.19
C THR A 555 25.72 -0.97 -11.53
N ARG A 556 25.81 -1.28 -10.23
CA ARG A 556 27.12 -1.42 -9.56
C ARG A 556 27.93 -2.58 -10.14
N ALA A 557 27.30 -3.74 -10.34
CA ALA A 557 27.94 -4.90 -10.94
C ALA A 557 28.41 -4.62 -12.37
N ARG A 558 27.66 -3.80 -13.11
CA ARG A 558 28.02 -3.34 -14.45
C ARG A 558 29.28 -2.47 -14.42
N ASP A 559 29.33 -1.49 -13.52
CA ASP A 559 30.49 -0.61 -13.37
C ASP A 559 31.74 -1.40 -12.97
N ASP A 560 31.62 -2.32 -12.01
CA ASP A 560 32.74 -3.16 -11.56
C ASP A 560 33.14 -4.20 -12.63
N ALA A 561 32.21 -4.68 -13.47
CA ALA A 561 32.49 -5.66 -14.52
C ALA A 561 33.44 -5.14 -15.62
N ASP A 562 33.50 -3.82 -15.85
CA ASP A 562 34.43 -3.23 -16.82
C ASP A 562 35.90 -3.36 -16.36
N GLU A 563 36.14 -3.49 -15.05
CA GLU A 563 37.49 -3.59 -14.47
C GLU A 563 37.89 -5.03 -14.13
N VAL A 564 36.97 -5.82 -13.56
CA VAL A 564 37.28 -7.15 -13.00
C VAL A 564 36.53 -8.31 -13.66
N GLY A 565 35.78 -8.05 -14.73
CA GLY A 565 34.95 -9.04 -15.43
C GLY A 565 33.61 -9.32 -14.74
N THR A 566 32.65 -9.88 -15.48
CA THR A 566 31.23 -9.98 -15.03
C THR A 566 31.05 -10.82 -13.76
N ARG A 567 31.72 -11.99 -13.68
CA ARG A 567 31.60 -12.89 -12.53
C ARG A 567 32.15 -12.29 -11.24
N ARG A 568 33.28 -11.58 -11.32
CA ARG A 568 33.87 -10.95 -10.14
C ARG A 568 33.16 -9.64 -9.82
N GLY A 569 32.75 -8.89 -10.84
CA GLY A 569 31.99 -7.64 -10.73
C GLY A 569 30.70 -7.80 -9.92
N ILE A 570 29.90 -8.85 -10.18
CA ILE A 570 28.67 -9.08 -9.40
C ILE A 570 28.95 -9.43 -7.93
N LEU A 571 30.08 -10.09 -7.63
CA LEU A 571 30.46 -10.40 -6.24
C LEU A 571 30.99 -9.16 -5.52
N THR A 572 31.79 -8.34 -6.19
CA THR A 572 32.27 -7.04 -5.66
C THR A 572 31.10 -6.09 -5.40
N ALA A 573 30.12 -6.07 -6.29
CA ALA A 573 28.90 -5.32 -6.10
C ALA A 573 28.12 -5.86 -4.89
N LEU A 574 27.93 -7.19 -4.79
CA LEU A 574 27.24 -7.80 -3.66
C LEU A 574 27.94 -7.53 -2.32
N SER A 575 29.27 -7.59 -2.26
CA SER A 575 30.01 -7.37 -1.01
C SER A 575 29.93 -5.92 -0.53
N SER A 576 30.04 -4.96 -1.46
CA SER A 576 29.99 -3.53 -1.14
C SER A 576 28.58 -3.02 -0.85
N THR A 577 27.55 -3.61 -1.47
CA THR A 577 26.17 -3.10 -1.39
C THR A 577 25.21 -3.95 -0.56
N GLY A 578 25.51 -5.23 -0.32
CA GLY A 578 24.59 -6.17 0.31
C GLY A 578 24.08 -5.71 1.67
N GLY A 579 24.95 -5.20 2.55
CA GLY A 579 24.56 -4.76 3.88
C GLY A 579 23.59 -3.58 3.88
N VAL A 580 23.81 -2.64 2.96
CA VAL A 580 22.99 -1.44 2.78
C VAL A 580 21.63 -1.85 2.21
N ILE A 581 21.63 -2.67 1.16
CA ILE A 581 20.40 -3.10 0.49
C ILE A 581 19.53 -3.97 1.41
N THR A 582 20.11 -4.92 2.15
CA THR A 582 19.33 -5.76 3.06
C THR A 582 18.75 -4.96 4.22
N SER A 583 19.51 -3.99 4.76
CA SER A 583 18.99 -3.11 5.81
C SER A 583 17.83 -2.26 5.29
N ALA A 584 17.95 -1.73 4.06
CA ALA A 584 16.88 -0.98 3.40
C ALA A 584 15.64 -1.85 3.12
N GLY A 585 15.83 -3.10 2.68
CA GLY A 585 14.75 -4.07 2.45
C GLY A 585 13.97 -4.41 3.71
N ILE A 586 14.68 -4.74 4.80
CA ILE A 586 14.06 -5.03 6.11
C ILE A 586 13.29 -3.81 6.61
N LEU A 587 13.83 -2.61 6.42
CA LEU A 587 13.17 -1.38 6.80
C LEU A 587 11.89 -1.14 5.99
N LEU A 588 11.96 -1.26 4.68
CA LEU A 588 10.80 -1.10 3.81
C LEU A 588 9.71 -2.14 4.16
N ALA A 589 10.09 -3.41 4.37
CA ALA A 589 9.16 -4.45 4.78
C ALA A 589 8.48 -4.13 6.12
N ALA A 590 9.23 -3.64 7.10
CA ALA A 590 8.71 -3.29 8.41
C ALA A 590 7.78 -2.05 8.37
N VAL A 591 8.05 -1.08 7.49
CA VAL A 591 7.17 0.08 7.28
C VAL A 591 5.84 -0.34 6.65
N PHE A 592 5.85 -1.23 5.64
CA PHE A 592 4.61 -1.77 5.08
C PHE A 592 3.85 -2.67 6.06
N ALA A 593 4.55 -3.44 6.90
CA ALA A 593 3.91 -4.21 7.96
C ALA A 593 3.16 -3.33 8.98
N ALA A 594 3.51 -2.03 9.10
CA ALA A 594 2.80 -1.11 9.98
C ALA A 594 1.38 -0.76 9.47
N LEU A 595 1.03 -1.05 8.21
CA LEU A 595 -0.36 -0.93 7.73
C LEU A 595 -1.31 -1.88 8.46
N GLY A 596 -0.82 -3.03 8.93
CA GLY A 596 -1.63 -3.96 9.72
C GLY A 596 -1.96 -3.50 11.14
N VAL A 597 -1.58 -2.29 11.51
CA VAL A 597 -2.01 -1.63 12.75
C VAL A 597 -3.35 -0.93 12.54
N LEU A 598 -3.72 -0.63 11.29
CA LEU A 598 -5.03 -0.05 10.97
C LEU A 598 -6.13 -1.11 11.08
N PRO A 599 -7.36 -0.77 11.49
CA PRO A 599 -8.39 -1.76 11.82
C PRO A 599 -9.11 -2.35 10.60
N LEU A 600 -8.54 -2.21 9.39
CA LEU A 600 -9.10 -2.73 8.15
C LEU A 600 -8.27 -3.89 7.60
N VAL A 601 -8.98 -4.94 7.19
CA VAL A 601 -8.39 -6.17 6.68
C VAL A 601 -7.63 -5.91 5.37
N VAL A 602 -8.15 -5.10 4.46
CA VAL A 602 -7.48 -4.76 3.18
C VAL A 602 -6.09 -4.13 3.41
N LEU A 603 -5.96 -3.21 4.37
CA LEU A 603 -4.68 -2.54 4.67
C LEU A 603 -3.69 -3.50 5.33
N ALA A 604 -4.18 -4.36 6.23
CA ALA A 604 -3.38 -5.42 6.84
C ALA A 604 -2.87 -6.42 5.79
N GLN A 605 -3.73 -6.88 4.89
CA GLN A 605 -3.38 -7.82 3.82
C GLN A 605 -2.33 -7.23 2.86
N VAL A 606 -2.53 -5.99 2.40
CA VAL A 606 -1.55 -5.28 1.57
C VAL A 606 -0.20 -5.16 2.31
N GLY A 607 -0.23 -4.79 3.60
CA GLY A 607 0.97 -4.71 4.43
C GLY A 607 1.72 -6.05 4.56
N ILE A 608 0.99 -7.14 4.80
CA ILE A 608 1.53 -8.50 4.93
C ILE A 608 2.18 -8.95 3.62
N VAL A 609 1.45 -8.86 2.50
CA VAL A 609 1.94 -9.34 1.19
C VAL A 609 3.16 -8.53 0.75
N ILE A 610 3.12 -7.19 0.89
CA ILE A 610 4.26 -6.34 0.52
C ILE A 610 5.47 -6.63 1.43
N CYS A 611 5.26 -6.77 2.74
CA CYS A 611 6.32 -7.12 3.69
C CYS A 611 7.04 -8.42 3.27
N ILE A 612 6.28 -9.47 3.01
CA ILE A 612 6.82 -10.77 2.58
C ILE A 612 7.55 -10.63 1.25
N GLY A 613 6.93 -9.99 0.25
CA GLY A 613 7.52 -9.87 -1.08
C GLY A 613 8.82 -9.07 -1.08
N VAL A 614 8.90 -7.98 -0.32
CA VAL A 614 10.15 -7.22 -0.14
C VAL A 614 11.23 -8.05 0.53
N LEU A 615 10.90 -8.85 1.55
CA LEU A 615 11.86 -9.74 2.22
C LEU A 615 12.34 -10.87 1.30
N LEU A 616 11.44 -11.51 0.55
CA LEU A 616 11.79 -12.54 -0.43
C LEU A 616 12.70 -11.95 -1.52
N ASP A 617 12.36 -10.79 -2.05
CA ASP A 617 13.16 -10.11 -3.07
C ASP A 617 14.56 -9.79 -2.53
N THR A 618 14.66 -9.16 -1.37
CA THR A 618 15.96 -8.72 -0.84
C THR A 618 16.83 -9.85 -0.32
N LEU A 619 16.25 -10.82 0.41
CA LEU A 619 17.03 -11.89 1.05
C LEU A 619 17.27 -13.09 0.13
N ILE A 620 16.31 -13.43 -0.74
CA ILE A 620 16.41 -14.62 -1.59
C ILE A 620 16.81 -14.22 -3.01
N VAL A 621 16.04 -13.37 -3.66
CA VAL A 621 16.22 -13.12 -5.10
C VAL A 621 17.50 -12.35 -5.35
N ARG A 622 17.65 -11.22 -4.69
CA ARG A 622 18.77 -10.30 -4.89
C ARG A 622 20.09 -10.80 -4.34
N THR A 623 20.05 -11.41 -3.16
CA THR A 623 21.28 -11.84 -2.47
C THR A 623 21.78 -13.17 -3.01
N LEU A 624 20.88 -14.04 -3.48
CA LEU A 624 21.22 -15.42 -3.87
C LEU A 624 20.93 -15.72 -5.35
N LEU A 625 19.67 -15.55 -5.79
CA LEU A 625 19.23 -16.01 -7.11
C LEU A 625 19.90 -15.22 -8.25
N ILE A 626 19.83 -13.89 -8.22
CA ILE A 626 20.34 -13.02 -9.28
C ILE A 626 21.87 -13.17 -9.43
N PRO A 627 22.69 -13.07 -8.36
CA PRO A 627 24.12 -13.30 -8.49
C PRO A 627 24.44 -14.71 -9.01
N ALA A 628 23.72 -15.75 -8.56
CA ALA A 628 23.92 -17.11 -9.06
C ALA A 628 23.59 -17.27 -10.56
N VAL A 629 22.55 -16.60 -11.05
CA VAL A 629 22.18 -16.57 -12.47
C VAL A 629 23.23 -15.82 -13.29
N VAL A 630 23.73 -14.67 -12.82
CA VAL A 630 24.80 -13.91 -13.48
C VAL A 630 26.09 -14.73 -13.55
N GLN A 631 26.45 -15.47 -12.49
CA GLN A 631 27.62 -16.37 -12.50
C GLN A 631 27.54 -17.43 -13.60
N LYS A 632 26.34 -17.95 -13.86
CA LYS A 632 26.08 -18.94 -14.92
C LYS A 632 26.05 -18.34 -16.32
N LEU A 633 25.36 -17.22 -16.51
CA LEU A 633 25.15 -16.60 -17.83
C LEU A 633 26.35 -15.76 -18.30
N ASN A 634 27.18 -15.28 -17.36
CA ASN A 634 28.36 -14.46 -17.62
C ASN A 634 28.07 -13.32 -18.63
N GLY A 635 28.87 -13.20 -19.71
CA GLY A 635 28.72 -12.15 -20.72
C GLY A 635 27.37 -12.13 -21.45
N SER A 636 26.65 -13.26 -21.49
CA SER A 636 25.33 -13.35 -22.13
C SER A 636 24.25 -12.55 -21.39
N PHE A 637 24.44 -12.30 -20.08
CA PHE A 637 23.53 -11.48 -19.28
C PHE A 637 23.40 -10.05 -19.83
N TRP A 638 24.48 -9.52 -20.42
CA TRP A 638 24.55 -8.16 -20.96
C TRP A 638 24.14 -8.05 -22.43
N TRP A 639 23.74 -9.14 -23.07
CA TRP A 639 23.39 -9.12 -24.50
C TRP A 639 22.20 -8.16 -24.76
N PRO A 640 22.25 -7.31 -25.82
CA PRO A 640 23.25 -7.22 -26.90
C PRO A 640 24.50 -6.37 -26.62
N GLY A 641 24.54 -5.63 -25.51
CA GLY A 641 25.72 -4.87 -25.06
C GLY A 641 26.82 -5.80 -24.54
N ARG A 642 27.39 -6.67 -25.38
CA ARG A 642 28.48 -7.59 -25.01
C ARG A 642 29.65 -6.79 -24.43
N ARG A 643 30.05 -7.13 -23.21
CA ARG A 643 31.24 -6.59 -22.53
C ARG A 643 32.33 -7.67 -22.44
N PRO A 644 33.62 -7.28 -22.35
CA PRO A 644 34.73 -8.21 -22.48
C PRO A 644 34.68 -9.33 -21.42
N GLU A 645 34.90 -10.56 -21.86
CA GLU A 645 35.42 -11.61 -20.99
C GLU A 645 36.87 -11.24 -20.68
N LEU A 646 37.10 -10.61 -19.53
CA LEU A 646 38.43 -10.61 -18.93
C LEU A 646 38.61 -12.03 -18.40
N ASP A 647 39.52 -12.80 -19.01
CA ASP A 647 39.84 -14.16 -18.60
C ASP A 647 40.02 -14.20 -17.08
N ASP A 648 39.36 -15.16 -16.43
CA ASP A 648 39.62 -15.54 -15.05
C ASP A 648 41.10 -15.95 -14.98
N ALA A 649 42.00 -15.00 -14.70
CA ALA A 649 43.41 -15.32 -14.49
C ALA A 649 43.46 -16.38 -13.38
N PRO A 650 44.10 -17.54 -13.61
CA PRO A 650 44.07 -18.63 -12.65
C PRO A 650 44.66 -18.12 -11.33
N GLU A 651 44.01 -18.47 -10.22
CA GLU A 651 44.58 -18.31 -8.88
C GLU A 651 46.04 -18.75 -8.94
N SER A 652 46.97 -17.81 -8.73
CA SER A 652 48.38 -18.14 -8.65
C SER A 652 48.57 -18.99 -7.39
N SER A 653 48.48 -20.30 -7.57
CA SER A 653 48.98 -21.31 -6.67
C SER A 653 50.50 -21.18 -6.63
N GLU A 654 51.02 -20.25 -5.84
CA GLU A 654 52.38 -20.34 -5.35
C GLU A 654 52.48 -19.52 -4.06
N GLY A 655 52.29 -20.23 -2.95
CA GLY A 655 52.82 -19.79 -1.66
C GLY A 655 54.33 -19.65 -1.81
N GLY A 656 54.79 -18.41 -1.96
CA GLY A 656 56.19 -18.05 -1.91
C GLY A 656 56.77 -18.54 -0.59
N LYS A 657 57.61 -19.58 -0.68
CA LYS A 657 58.51 -19.99 0.39
C LYS A 657 59.26 -18.75 0.85
N HIS A 658 59.16 -18.46 2.14
CA HIS A 658 60.13 -17.63 2.85
C HIS A 658 61.52 -18.25 2.67
N GLU A 659 62.25 -17.75 1.69
CA GLU A 659 63.69 -17.97 1.58
C GLU A 659 64.36 -17.12 2.67
N LYS A 660 64.78 -17.81 3.73
CA LYS A 660 65.70 -17.27 4.72
C LYS A 660 67.02 -16.95 4.01
N VAL A 661 67.28 -15.67 3.77
CA VAL A 661 68.65 -15.20 3.54
C VAL A 661 69.28 -14.96 4.91
N GLY A 662 70.30 -15.77 5.20
CA GLY A 662 71.18 -15.59 6.33
C GLY A 662 72.35 -14.64 6.01
N VAL A 663 72.94 -14.17 7.10
CA VAL A 663 74.09 -13.26 7.29
C VAL A 663 73.74 -11.78 7.26
#